data_AF-A0A5M9M5F6-F1
#
_entry.id   AF-A0A5M9M5F6-F1
#
_cell.length_a   1.000
_cell.length_b   1.000
_cell.length_c   1.000
_cell.angle_alpha   90.00
_cell.angle_beta   90.00
_cell.angle_gamma   90.00
#
_symmetry.space_group_name_H-M   'P 1'
#
loop_
_entity.id
_entity.type
_entity.pdbx_description
1 polymer ?
#
loop_
_entity_poly.entity_id
_entity_poly.type
_entity_poly.pdbx_seq_one_letter_code
_entity_poly.pdbx_strand_id
1 'polypeptide(L)'
;MLPFRIHDYRTASDLVDEQFSWSQITPSPSLHYHACFDGFQCARLEVPMDYNRPDGEGRRVAIAIARLPAKVPVTDPRYGGAILINPGGPGGSGVAQALHTGETLQTVVDAADDPVAELVAQETPGLYFDIIGFDPRGVNNTTPGLSCFPDIFSQQKWELQAEADGMLSSSRDSLMRNWQRTKALNKGCSSRLSTAPEEGQEALGENLNTPPVASDMLEIVERHAEWRERQGQAEQRRYDRARGYDPEQSIRVRTKWKRDQEKLLYWGRSYGTILGSTFATMYPDRVARAVLDGVVDMDKYYMDKGQNPVIDADKIFDRFLSHCISAEAGKCPLYGVGGVADIKSAYLSLESALYNASLSVPASETRGPEVITWTDLRLILRIAMYLPLVGFPLLAQYTKELLEGNGSSMADFKQRLHLPSCPSSQCVQDGPWSPSCQMPGANEVYASMAILCTDAEYLQDIDEERFQDIWRTLREDSYMLGDYWAQVRLGCVGWNVKAKWQVPVSYGANTSYPLLFVNNMLDPVTPLRRKNSRAQRYYDRIQRELAGRCPLLDGRLSVDRHRNITYRIDLPADQPTPQVVICHCKSCKRYTGSGFSSNIVVPLADLHWLTGSPKLYMSPTEKNGLVRRQFCGDCGSPLTSEPRDAEGRFIVVKSGTLDDESRDQCGEVKAEIWYHRKDNWVGDLSKEGIPRIRGSMT
;
A
#
# COMPACT_ATOMS: atom_id res chain seq x y z
N MET A 1 -6.52 -13.88 15.52
CA MET A 1 -5.85 -12.84 14.69
C MET A 1 -6.87 -11.74 14.46
N LEU A 2 -6.73 -10.57 15.10
CA LEU A 2 -7.62 -9.44 14.78
C LEU A 2 -7.40 -9.08 13.30
N PRO A 3 -8.45 -8.90 12.49
CA PRO A 3 -8.33 -8.28 11.18
C PRO A 3 -7.69 -6.89 11.32
N PHE A 4 -7.16 -6.34 10.23
CA PHE A 4 -6.72 -4.94 10.12
C PHE A 4 -7.90 -3.94 10.28
N ARG A 5 -8.72 -4.07 11.33
CA ARG A 5 -9.80 -3.13 11.69
C ARG A 5 -9.28 -1.97 12.58
N ILE A 6 -8.01 -1.58 12.46
CA ILE A 6 -7.40 -0.51 13.29
C ILE A 6 -7.34 0.83 12.57
N HIS A 7 -8.05 0.92 11.46
CA HIS A 7 -8.29 2.21 10.89
C HIS A 7 -9.59 2.75 11.44
N ASP A 8 -9.56 4.00 11.89
CA ASP A 8 -10.61 5.00 11.66
C ASP A 8 -10.86 5.21 10.13
N TYR A 9 -10.67 4.16 9.31
CA TYR A 9 -11.37 4.06 8.05
C TYR A 9 -12.77 3.75 8.48
N ARG A 10 -13.68 4.63 8.09
CA ARG A 10 -15.04 4.24 7.80
C ARG A 10 -15.03 2.78 7.37
N THR A 11 -15.56 1.90 8.20
CA THR A 11 -15.72 0.50 7.85
C THR A 11 -16.46 0.43 6.51
N ALA A 12 -16.43 -0.69 5.78
CA ALA A 12 -17.37 -0.85 4.67
C ALA A 12 -18.84 -0.63 5.13
N SER A 13 -19.13 -0.76 6.44
CA SER A 13 -20.39 -0.35 7.06
C SER A 13 -20.59 1.17 7.24
N ASP A 14 -19.55 2.00 7.28
CA ASP A 14 -19.65 3.47 7.33
C ASP A 14 -19.65 4.12 5.93
N LEU A 15 -19.38 3.32 4.88
CA LEU A 15 -19.64 3.62 3.48
C LEU A 15 -20.85 2.83 2.96
N VAL A 16 -21.81 2.54 3.84
CA VAL A 16 -23.15 2.17 3.38
C VAL A 16 -23.76 3.44 2.81
N ASP A 17 -23.59 3.59 1.50
CA ASP A 17 -24.58 4.31 0.74
C ASP A 17 -25.90 3.56 0.95
N GLU A 18 -26.81 4.12 1.77
CA GLU A 18 -28.11 3.52 2.08
C GLU A 18 -28.91 3.19 0.80
N GLN A 19 -28.50 3.71 -0.36
CA GLN A 19 -29.15 3.53 -1.65
C GLN A 19 -28.55 2.41 -2.52
N PHE A 20 -27.33 1.93 -2.25
CA PHE A 20 -26.65 0.94 -3.11
C PHE A 20 -26.52 -0.45 -2.48
N SER A 21 -26.86 -1.49 -3.26
CA SER A 21 -26.60 -2.89 -2.91
C SER A 21 -26.04 -3.67 -4.10
N TRP A 22 -25.03 -4.52 -3.86
CA TRP A 22 -24.48 -5.44 -4.86
C TRP A 22 -25.51 -6.40 -5.48
N SER A 23 -26.60 -6.69 -4.77
CA SER A 23 -27.70 -7.51 -5.29
C SER A 23 -28.50 -6.82 -6.40
N GLN A 24 -28.43 -5.48 -6.51
CA GLN A 24 -29.10 -4.70 -7.56
C GLN A 24 -28.38 -4.83 -8.91
N ILE A 25 -27.10 -5.22 -8.92
CA ILE A 25 -26.34 -5.44 -10.14
C ILE A 25 -26.45 -6.91 -10.53
N THR A 26 -27.06 -7.18 -11.68
CA THR A 26 -27.07 -8.52 -12.28
C THR A 26 -25.68 -8.84 -12.84
N PRO A 27 -25.06 -9.97 -12.45
CA PRO A 27 -23.82 -10.43 -13.07
C PRO A 27 -23.94 -10.58 -14.58
N SER A 28 -22.87 -10.28 -15.32
CA SER A 28 -22.83 -10.41 -16.78
C SER A 28 -21.45 -10.85 -17.28
N PRO A 29 -21.34 -11.60 -18.39
CA PRO A 29 -20.06 -11.92 -19.03
C PRO A 29 -19.35 -10.68 -19.63
N SER A 30 -20.05 -9.56 -19.77
CA SER A 30 -19.48 -8.27 -20.19
C SER A 30 -19.57 -7.25 -19.06
N LEU A 31 -18.70 -6.23 -19.07
CA LEU A 31 -18.78 -5.15 -18.09
C LEU A 31 -19.90 -4.16 -18.40
N HIS A 32 -20.82 -4.03 -17.45
CA HIS A 32 -21.86 -3.01 -17.39
C HIS A 32 -21.64 -2.22 -16.10
N TYR A 33 -21.17 -0.97 -16.24
CA TYR A 33 -20.91 -0.08 -15.12
C TYR A 33 -22.20 0.66 -14.73
N HIS A 34 -22.53 0.59 -13.45
CA HIS A 34 -23.67 1.28 -12.83
C HIS A 34 -23.14 2.33 -11.85
N ALA A 35 -23.84 3.45 -11.69
CA ALA A 35 -23.50 4.39 -10.62
C ALA A 35 -23.64 3.69 -9.25
N CYS A 36 -22.64 3.90 -8.40
CA CYS A 36 -22.61 3.42 -7.02
C CYS A 36 -21.71 4.37 -6.23
N PHE A 37 -21.86 4.43 -4.90
CA PHE A 37 -20.96 5.14 -3.97
C PHE A 37 -20.44 6.47 -4.54
N ASP A 38 -21.21 7.54 -4.42
CA ASP A 38 -20.93 8.91 -4.92
C ASP A 38 -19.60 9.11 -5.70
N GLY A 39 -19.68 9.22 -7.02
CA GLY A 39 -18.52 9.39 -7.92
C GLY A 39 -17.91 8.09 -8.48
N PHE A 40 -18.34 6.92 -8.00
CA PHE A 40 -17.85 5.63 -8.48
C PHE A 40 -18.83 4.94 -9.45
N GLN A 41 -18.31 3.89 -10.10
CA GLN A 41 -19.09 2.99 -10.92
C GLN A 41 -18.79 1.53 -10.58
N CYS A 42 -19.84 0.73 -10.38
CA CYS A 42 -19.72 -0.66 -9.97
C CYS A 42 -20.22 -1.61 -11.07
N ALA A 43 -19.64 -2.82 -11.10
CA ALA A 43 -20.03 -3.89 -12.01
C ALA A 43 -19.84 -5.26 -11.36
N ARG A 44 -20.55 -6.27 -11.89
CA ARG A 44 -20.35 -7.68 -11.53
C ARG A 44 -20.01 -8.49 -12.78
N LEU A 45 -18.74 -8.89 -12.89
CA LEU A 45 -18.24 -9.62 -14.05
C LEU A 45 -18.31 -11.13 -13.81
N GLU A 46 -19.02 -11.85 -14.67
CA GLU A 46 -19.02 -13.31 -14.65
C GLU A 46 -17.79 -13.89 -15.34
N VAL A 47 -17.06 -14.69 -14.58
CA VAL A 47 -15.90 -15.47 -15.04
C VAL A 47 -16.08 -16.95 -14.71
N PRO A 48 -15.40 -17.87 -15.41
CA PRO A 48 -15.41 -19.29 -15.07
C PRO A 48 -14.86 -19.56 -13.66
N MET A 49 -15.48 -20.51 -12.95
CA MET A 49 -14.91 -21.06 -11.70
C MET A 49 -13.57 -21.76 -11.99
N ASP A 50 -13.52 -22.56 -13.04
CA ASP A 50 -12.32 -23.25 -13.52
C ASP A 50 -12.05 -22.88 -14.98
N TYR A 51 -10.97 -22.16 -15.23
CA TYR A 51 -10.54 -21.77 -16.59
C TYR A 51 -10.00 -22.93 -17.42
N ASN A 52 -9.64 -24.05 -16.80
CA ASN A 52 -9.10 -25.22 -17.47
C ASN A 52 -10.17 -26.29 -17.74
N ARG A 53 -11.43 -25.99 -17.45
CA ARG A 53 -12.51 -26.92 -17.70
C ARG A 53 -12.76 -27.08 -19.22
N PRO A 54 -12.76 -28.31 -19.75
CA PRO A 54 -12.73 -28.52 -21.20
C PRO A 54 -14.08 -28.36 -21.91
N ASP A 55 -15.20 -28.53 -21.21
CA ASP A 55 -16.55 -28.48 -21.81
C ASP A 55 -17.14 -27.06 -21.87
N GLY A 56 -16.54 -26.08 -21.17
CA GLY A 56 -17.06 -24.72 -21.05
C GLY A 56 -18.33 -24.60 -20.19
N GLU A 57 -18.84 -25.71 -19.65
CA GLU A 57 -20.08 -25.82 -18.90
C GLU A 57 -19.74 -25.97 -17.40
N GLY A 58 -19.49 -24.85 -16.75
CA GLY A 58 -19.03 -24.82 -15.35
C GLY A 58 -19.68 -23.71 -14.55
N ARG A 59 -19.52 -23.76 -13.22
CA ARG A 59 -19.97 -22.69 -12.34
C ARG A 59 -19.30 -21.38 -12.71
N ARG A 60 -19.98 -20.28 -12.41
CA ARG A 60 -19.51 -18.92 -12.63
C ARG A 60 -19.17 -18.27 -11.30
N VAL A 61 -18.19 -17.37 -11.33
CA VAL A 61 -17.88 -16.44 -10.25
C VAL A 61 -18.26 -15.05 -10.74
N ALA A 62 -19.02 -14.29 -9.93
CA ALA A 62 -19.37 -12.90 -10.22
C ALA A 62 -18.43 -11.98 -9.44
N ILE A 63 -17.36 -11.54 -10.10
CA ILE A 63 -16.34 -10.65 -9.56
C ILE A 63 -16.94 -9.26 -9.34
N ALA A 64 -16.91 -8.79 -8.10
CA ALA A 64 -17.31 -7.43 -7.74
C ALA A 64 -16.19 -6.44 -8.09
N ILE A 65 -16.55 -5.38 -8.81
CA ILE A 65 -15.63 -4.38 -9.35
C ILE A 65 -16.15 -3.00 -9.02
N ALA A 66 -15.28 -2.13 -8.52
CA ALA A 66 -15.52 -0.70 -8.35
C ALA A 66 -14.48 0.07 -9.17
N ARG A 67 -14.97 1.03 -9.94
CA ARG A 67 -14.18 1.92 -10.78
C ARG A 67 -14.37 3.34 -10.31
N LEU A 68 -13.28 4.01 -9.99
CA LEU A 68 -13.19 5.47 -9.98
C LEU A 68 -12.89 5.90 -11.42
N PRO A 69 -13.81 6.58 -12.12
CA PRO A 69 -13.58 7.04 -13.48
C PRO A 69 -12.41 8.03 -13.56
N ALA A 70 -11.68 8.02 -14.68
CA ALA A 70 -10.73 9.05 -15.04
C ALA A 70 -11.41 10.42 -15.09
N LYS A 71 -10.63 11.47 -14.86
CA LYS A 71 -11.10 12.87 -14.96
C LYS A 71 -11.49 13.30 -16.38
N VAL A 72 -11.19 12.47 -17.38
CA VAL A 72 -11.63 12.63 -18.77
C VAL A 72 -12.48 11.43 -19.19
N PRO A 73 -13.42 11.60 -20.14
CA PRO A 73 -14.16 10.47 -20.69
C PRO A 73 -13.22 9.41 -21.26
N VAL A 74 -13.61 8.13 -21.20
CA VAL A 74 -12.86 7.01 -21.81
C VAL A 74 -12.62 7.17 -23.32
N THR A 75 -13.38 8.06 -23.96
CA THR A 75 -13.30 8.39 -25.38
C THR A 75 -12.36 9.55 -25.68
N ASP A 76 -11.87 10.27 -24.67
CA ASP A 76 -10.94 11.40 -24.80
C ASP A 76 -9.54 10.90 -25.22
N PRO A 77 -8.81 11.61 -26.10
CA PRO A 77 -7.43 11.28 -26.45
C PRO A 77 -6.45 11.26 -25.27
N ARG A 78 -6.78 11.93 -24.16
CA ARG A 78 -6.01 11.97 -22.90
C ARG A 78 -6.29 10.78 -21.97
N TYR A 79 -7.19 9.88 -22.34
CA TYR A 79 -7.45 8.69 -21.52
C TYR A 79 -6.24 7.73 -21.55
N GLY A 80 -5.59 7.56 -20.39
CA GLY A 80 -4.38 6.76 -20.23
C GLY A 80 -4.63 5.26 -20.06
N GLY A 81 -5.87 4.86 -19.80
CA GLY A 81 -6.27 3.47 -19.56
C GLY A 81 -6.78 3.23 -18.14
N ALA A 82 -7.02 1.96 -17.82
CA ALA A 82 -7.53 1.53 -16.53
C ALA A 82 -6.45 0.80 -15.72
N ILE A 83 -6.15 1.31 -14.54
CA ILE A 83 -5.19 0.72 -13.59
C ILE A 83 -5.96 -0.19 -12.63
N LEU A 84 -5.67 -1.49 -12.69
CA LEU A 84 -6.18 -2.44 -11.71
C LEU A 84 -5.35 -2.34 -10.43
N ILE A 85 -6.01 -2.26 -9.28
CA ILE A 85 -5.37 -2.19 -7.97
C ILE A 85 -5.70 -3.39 -7.10
N ASN A 86 -4.77 -3.80 -6.24
CA ASN A 86 -5.00 -4.81 -5.23
C ASN A 86 -4.27 -4.48 -3.92
N PRO A 87 -4.95 -4.54 -2.76
CA PRO A 87 -4.37 -4.11 -1.49
C PRO A 87 -3.47 -5.18 -0.85
N GLY A 88 -3.54 -6.42 -1.33
CA GLY A 88 -2.90 -7.57 -0.71
C GLY A 88 -3.79 -8.26 0.33
N GLY A 89 -3.18 -8.63 1.45
CA GLY A 89 -3.76 -9.55 2.44
C GLY A 89 -3.00 -10.87 2.46
N PRO A 90 -3.36 -11.90 1.64
CA PRO A 90 -4.49 -12.00 0.70
C PRO A 90 -5.86 -11.84 1.36
N GLY A 91 -6.95 -11.81 0.60
CA GLY A 91 -8.30 -11.68 1.16
C GLY A 91 -8.77 -10.24 1.40
N GLY A 92 -7.88 -9.25 1.20
CA GLY A 92 -8.25 -7.84 1.25
C GLY A 92 -9.13 -7.42 0.06
N SER A 93 -10.06 -6.49 0.29
CA SER A 93 -11.00 -6.02 -0.72
C SER A 93 -10.40 -4.92 -1.61
N GLY A 94 -10.27 -5.21 -2.91
CA GLY A 94 -9.87 -4.21 -3.90
C GLY A 94 -10.94 -3.16 -4.12
N VAL A 95 -12.23 -3.53 -4.02
CA VAL A 95 -13.35 -2.57 -4.01
C VAL A 95 -13.16 -1.55 -2.87
N ALA A 96 -12.95 -2.03 -1.65
CA ALA A 96 -12.72 -1.14 -0.52
C ALA A 96 -11.48 -0.26 -0.74
N GLN A 97 -10.39 -0.81 -1.28
CA GLN A 97 -9.21 -0.01 -1.58
C GLN A 97 -9.50 1.13 -2.58
N ALA A 98 -10.28 0.87 -3.62
CA ALA A 98 -10.67 1.89 -4.59
C ALA A 98 -11.50 2.99 -3.93
N LEU A 99 -12.48 2.63 -3.10
CA LEU A 99 -13.32 3.60 -2.39
C LEU A 99 -12.54 4.47 -1.40
N HIS A 100 -11.57 3.89 -0.68
CA HIS A 100 -10.85 4.63 0.37
C HIS A 100 -9.60 5.38 -0.12
N THR A 101 -8.89 4.81 -1.09
CA THR A 101 -7.58 5.32 -1.52
C THR A 101 -7.47 5.55 -3.02
N GLY A 102 -8.54 5.29 -3.79
CA GLY A 102 -8.57 5.44 -5.24
C GLY A 102 -8.25 6.86 -5.68
N GLU A 103 -8.81 7.88 -5.04
CA GLU A 103 -8.52 9.29 -5.37
C GLU A 103 -7.06 9.68 -5.11
N THR A 104 -6.50 9.20 -3.98
CA THR A 104 -5.09 9.40 -3.66
C THR A 104 -4.19 8.73 -4.70
N LEU A 105 -4.53 7.50 -5.13
CA LEU A 105 -3.79 6.80 -6.17
C LEU A 105 -3.96 7.49 -7.53
N GLN A 106 -5.16 7.94 -7.88
CA GLN A 106 -5.45 8.68 -9.10
C GLN A 106 -4.63 9.97 -9.17
N THR A 107 -4.47 10.67 -8.04
CA THR A 107 -3.61 11.86 -7.94
C THR A 107 -2.14 11.58 -8.25
N VAL A 108 -1.65 10.36 -7.99
CA VAL A 108 -0.27 9.96 -8.30
C VAL A 108 -0.07 9.65 -9.78
N VAL A 109 -1.07 9.07 -10.44
CA VAL A 109 -0.95 8.56 -11.82
C VAL A 109 -1.44 9.54 -12.87
N ASP A 110 -2.40 10.40 -12.53
CA ASP A 110 -2.94 11.41 -13.44
C ASP A 110 -1.92 12.52 -13.73
N ALA A 111 -2.07 13.14 -14.89
CA ALA A 111 -1.42 14.40 -15.18
C ALA A 111 -1.80 15.48 -14.14
N ALA A 112 -0.83 16.35 -13.84
CA ALA A 112 -0.97 17.38 -12.81
C ALA A 112 -1.99 18.48 -13.16
N ASP A 113 -2.20 18.71 -14.45
CA ASP A 113 -3.11 19.76 -14.93
C ASP A 113 -4.57 19.28 -14.81
N ASP A 114 -5.46 20.19 -14.43
CA ASP A 114 -6.91 19.89 -14.45
C ASP A 114 -7.38 19.80 -15.90
N PRO A 115 -7.96 18.66 -16.34
CA PRO A 115 -8.38 18.49 -17.72
C PRO A 115 -9.47 19.46 -18.17
N VAL A 116 -10.14 20.15 -17.22
CA VAL A 116 -11.16 21.18 -17.46
C VAL A 116 -10.54 22.58 -17.60
N ALA A 117 -9.34 22.80 -17.09
CA ALA A 117 -8.74 24.14 -16.98
C ALA A 117 -7.94 24.61 -18.21
N GLU A 118 -7.47 23.73 -19.10
CA GLU A 118 -6.70 24.15 -20.29
C GLU A 118 -7.08 23.44 -21.60
N LEU A 119 -7.57 24.25 -22.56
CA LEU A 119 -7.63 23.99 -24.00
C LEU A 119 -6.37 24.53 -24.71
N VAL A 120 -5.26 24.76 -23.99
CA VAL A 120 -4.03 25.32 -24.56
C VAL A 120 -3.08 24.18 -24.95
N ALA A 121 -2.64 24.21 -26.20
CA ALA A 121 -1.82 23.19 -26.84
C ALA A 121 -0.47 22.97 -26.12
N GLN A 122 -0.40 21.96 -25.25
CA GLN A 122 0.86 21.32 -24.88
C GLN A 122 1.23 20.27 -25.95
N GLU A 123 2.52 20.14 -26.28
CA GLU A 123 3.03 19.20 -27.31
C GLU A 123 2.80 17.72 -26.95
N THR A 124 2.56 17.40 -25.68
CA THR A 124 2.14 16.06 -25.22
C THR A 124 0.95 16.19 -24.27
N PRO A 125 -0.24 15.67 -24.61
CA PRO A 125 -1.39 15.72 -23.73
C PRO A 125 -1.13 14.92 -22.45
N GLY A 126 -1.44 15.48 -21.29
CA GLY A 126 -1.45 14.75 -20.02
C GLY A 126 -2.40 13.55 -20.08
N LEU A 127 -2.05 12.44 -19.40
CA LEU A 127 -2.87 11.24 -19.34
C LEU A 127 -3.66 11.16 -18.03
N TYR A 128 -4.88 10.64 -18.08
CA TYR A 128 -5.75 10.43 -16.91
C TYR A 128 -6.29 9.01 -16.90
N PHE A 129 -6.38 8.41 -15.72
CA PHE A 129 -6.59 6.97 -15.58
C PHE A 129 -7.84 6.62 -14.79
N ASP A 130 -8.53 5.57 -15.23
CA ASP A 130 -9.51 4.87 -14.41
C ASP A 130 -8.75 4.11 -13.30
N ILE A 131 -9.23 4.15 -12.06
CA ILE A 131 -8.74 3.29 -10.98
C ILE A 131 -9.78 2.20 -10.72
N ILE A 132 -9.41 0.95 -10.97
CA ILE A 132 -10.30 -0.21 -10.85
C ILE A 132 -9.84 -1.10 -9.70
N GLY A 133 -10.64 -1.15 -8.63
CA GLY A 133 -10.52 -2.14 -7.58
C GLY A 133 -11.47 -3.32 -7.82
N PHE A 134 -11.01 -4.53 -7.54
CA PHE A 134 -11.85 -5.73 -7.63
C PHE A 134 -11.65 -6.62 -6.41
N ASP A 135 -12.70 -7.32 -6.01
CA ASP A 135 -12.62 -8.33 -4.96
C ASP A 135 -12.33 -9.69 -5.59
N PRO A 136 -11.23 -10.38 -5.26
CA PRO A 136 -10.96 -11.71 -5.79
C PRO A 136 -12.09 -12.71 -5.50
N ARG A 137 -12.12 -13.82 -6.25
CA ARG A 137 -12.99 -14.98 -5.95
C ARG A 137 -12.94 -15.38 -4.47
N GLY A 138 -14.12 -15.55 -3.87
CA GLY A 138 -14.27 -15.86 -2.44
C GLY A 138 -13.99 -14.70 -1.48
N VAL A 139 -13.66 -13.50 -1.98
CA VAL A 139 -13.36 -12.32 -1.17
C VAL A 139 -14.52 -11.34 -1.17
N ASN A 140 -14.90 -10.90 0.02
CA ASN A 140 -15.80 -9.77 0.26
C ASN A 140 -17.08 -9.78 -0.58
N ASN A 141 -17.22 -8.91 -1.59
CA ASN A 141 -18.46 -8.75 -2.36
C ASN A 141 -18.58 -9.73 -3.55
N THR A 142 -17.52 -10.46 -3.87
CA THR A 142 -17.52 -11.44 -4.96
C THR A 142 -18.24 -12.72 -4.57
N THR A 143 -19.11 -13.20 -5.47
CA THR A 143 -19.94 -14.39 -5.21
C THR A 143 -19.58 -15.55 -6.15
N PRO A 144 -19.62 -16.82 -5.69
CA PRO A 144 -19.99 -17.25 -4.33
C PRO A 144 -18.95 -16.81 -3.30
N GLY A 145 -19.44 -16.35 -2.15
CA GLY A 145 -18.58 -15.94 -1.04
C GLY A 145 -18.04 -17.13 -0.26
N LEU A 146 -16.88 -16.93 0.37
CA LEU A 146 -16.29 -17.91 1.27
C LEU A 146 -16.92 -17.81 2.65
N SER A 147 -17.28 -18.96 3.26
CA SER A 147 -17.65 -19.04 4.67
C SER A 147 -17.12 -20.30 5.33
N CYS A 148 -16.55 -20.16 6.52
CA CYS A 148 -16.18 -21.27 7.40
C CYS A 148 -17.22 -21.52 8.51
N PHE A 149 -18.29 -20.71 8.60
CA PHE A 149 -19.30 -20.76 9.65
C PHE A 149 -20.73 -20.75 9.08
N PRO A 150 -21.71 -21.31 9.80
CA PRO A 150 -23.11 -21.29 9.37
C PRO A 150 -23.69 -19.87 9.28
N ASP A 151 -23.26 -18.96 10.15
CA ASP A 151 -23.73 -17.59 10.20
C ASP A 151 -22.70 -16.70 10.91
N ILE A 152 -22.88 -15.38 10.77
CA ILE A 152 -22.01 -14.37 11.37
C ILE A 152 -21.97 -14.47 12.91
N PHE A 153 -23.08 -14.86 13.55
CA PHE A 153 -23.14 -14.99 15.00
C PHE A 153 -22.24 -16.13 15.52
N SER A 154 -22.23 -17.26 14.82
CA SER A 154 -21.38 -18.40 15.11
C SER A 154 -19.91 -18.07 14.88
N GLN A 155 -19.60 -17.29 13.84
CA GLN A 155 -18.27 -16.77 13.60
C GLN A 155 -17.81 -15.82 14.72
N GLN A 156 -18.61 -14.82 15.10
CA GLN A 156 -18.23 -13.87 16.16
C GLN A 156 -18.02 -14.57 17.51
N LYS A 157 -18.84 -15.57 17.86
CA LYS A 157 -18.60 -16.40 19.05
C LYS A 157 -17.26 -17.13 18.99
N TRP A 158 -16.89 -17.65 17.82
CA TRP A 158 -15.60 -18.29 17.63
C TRP A 158 -14.44 -17.30 17.78
N GLU A 159 -14.57 -16.11 17.20
CA GLU A 159 -13.56 -15.04 17.26
C GLU A 159 -13.35 -14.56 18.69
N LEU A 160 -14.41 -14.33 19.47
CA LEU A 160 -14.34 -13.94 20.89
C LEU A 160 -13.61 -14.98 21.74
N GLN A 161 -13.88 -16.28 21.51
CA GLN A 161 -13.15 -17.34 22.20
C GLN A 161 -11.67 -17.39 21.78
N ALA A 162 -11.37 -17.22 20.50
CA ALA A 162 -9.99 -17.20 20.01
C ALA A 162 -9.21 -15.99 20.53
N GLU A 163 -9.87 -14.85 20.71
CA GLU A 163 -9.32 -13.67 21.36
C GLU A 163 -9.03 -13.94 22.85
N ALA A 164 -9.97 -14.56 23.57
CA ALA A 164 -9.81 -14.94 24.97
C ALA A 164 -8.66 -15.95 25.20
N ASP A 165 -8.44 -16.89 24.27
CA ASP A 165 -7.33 -17.85 24.34
C ASP A 165 -5.96 -17.18 24.11
N GLY A 166 -5.95 -16.02 23.45
CA GLY A 166 -4.75 -15.25 23.11
C GLY A 166 -3.88 -15.89 22.02
N MET A 167 -2.86 -15.16 21.58
CA MET A 167 -1.92 -15.64 20.56
C MET A 167 -0.87 -16.60 21.14
N LEU A 168 -0.07 -17.21 20.28
CA LEU A 168 1.13 -17.95 20.69
C LEU A 168 2.00 -17.14 21.67
N SER A 169 2.58 -17.81 22.67
CA SER A 169 3.31 -17.21 23.80
C SER A 169 2.45 -16.45 24.82
N SER A 170 1.12 -16.37 24.69
CA SER A 170 0.27 -15.67 25.68
C SER A 170 0.22 -16.38 27.04
N SER A 171 0.45 -17.69 27.08
CA SER A 171 0.37 -18.55 28.27
C SER A 171 1.01 -19.92 28.01
N ARG A 172 1.19 -20.74 29.06
CA ARG A 172 1.79 -22.08 28.93
C ARG A 172 1.00 -23.03 28.03
N ASP A 173 -0.33 -22.96 28.02
CA ASP A 173 -1.15 -23.82 27.15
C ASP A 173 -1.63 -23.12 25.87
N SER A 174 -1.13 -21.91 25.58
CA SER A 174 -1.49 -21.15 24.37
C SER A 174 -1.25 -21.96 23.09
N LEU A 175 -0.13 -22.70 23.00
CA LEU A 175 0.20 -23.54 21.85
C LEU A 175 -0.89 -24.59 21.60
N MET A 176 -1.18 -25.45 22.58
CA MET A 176 -2.10 -26.57 22.38
C MET A 176 -3.53 -26.10 22.13
N ARG A 177 -3.98 -25.02 22.80
CA ARG A 177 -5.30 -24.41 22.52
C ARG A 177 -5.36 -23.89 21.08
N ASN A 178 -4.38 -23.10 20.65
CA ASN A 178 -4.33 -22.57 19.29
C ASN A 178 -4.22 -23.69 18.24
N TRP A 179 -3.45 -24.73 18.51
CA TRP A 179 -3.28 -25.90 17.64
C TRP A 179 -4.62 -26.63 17.42
N GLN A 180 -5.31 -27.01 18.49
CA GLN A 180 -6.57 -27.75 18.38
C GLN A 180 -7.68 -26.90 17.76
N ARG A 181 -7.76 -25.61 18.10
CA ARG A 181 -8.70 -24.69 17.47
C ARG A 181 -8.45 -24.55 15.97
N THR A 182 -7.20 -24.42 15.57
CA THR A 182 -6.83 -24.30 14.15
C THR A 182 -7.22 -25.57 13.39
N LYS A 183 -6.91 -26.75 13.93
CA LYS A 183 -7.34 -28.02 13.32
C LYS A 183 -8.86 -28.15 13.22
N ALA A 184 -9.60 -27.73 14.26
CA ALA A 184 -11.06 -27.77 14.24
C ALA A 184 -11.65 -26.84 13.15
N LEU A 185 -11.16 -25.59 13.09
CA LEU A 185 -11.56 -24.62 12.07
C LEU A 185 -11.24 -25.13 10.66
N ASN A 186 -10.00 -25.56 10.44
CA ASN A 186 -9.52 -25.94 9.11
C ASN A 186 -10.20 -27.19 8.57
N LYS A 187 -10.48 -28.19 9.42
CA LYS A 187 -11.26 -29.37 9.01
C LYS A 187 -12.68 -29.00 8.59
N GLY A 188 -13.37 -28.17 9.38
CA GLY A 188 -14.73 -27.72 9.07
C GLY A 188 -14.77 -26.87 7.79
N CYS A 189 -13.86 -25.89 7.67
CA CYS A 189 -13.81 -25.02 6.52
C CYS A 189 -13.42 -25.76 5.24
N SER A 190 -12.40 -26.65 5.30
CA SER A 190 -11.98 -27.46 4.15
C SER A 190 -13.10 -28.38 3.67
N SER A 191 -13.83 -29.03 4.58
CA SER A 191 -14.96 -29.88 4.20
C SER A 191 -16.00 -29.11 3.40
N ARG A 192 -16.30 -27.87 3.78
CA ARG A 192 -17.24 -27.02 3.03
C ARG A 192 -16.67 -26.55 1.70
N LEU A 193 -15.43 -26.09 1.69
CA LEU A 193 -14.80 -25.51 0.51
C LEU A 193 -14.48 -26.54 -0.57
N SER A 194 -14.27 -27.80 -0.20
CA SER A 194 -14.07 -28.93 -1.13
C SER A 194 -15.39 -29.58 -1.59
N THR A 195 -16.54 -29.16 -1.07
CA THR A 195 -17.84 -29.72 -1.48
C THR A 195 -18.46 -28.87 -2.58
N ALA A 196 -18.71 -29.48 -3.75
CA ALA A 196 -19.49 -28.85 -4.80
C ALA A 196 -20.97 -28.75 -4.39
N PRO A 197 -21.71 -27.70 -4.81
CA PRO A 197 -23.13 -27.57 -4.50
C PRO A 197 -23.98 -28.70 -5.08
N GLU A 198 -23.60 -29.18 -6.27
CA GLU A 198 -24.28 -30.23 -7.03
C GLU A 198 -23.26 -31.14 -7.72
N GLU A 199 -23.68 -32.34 -8.10
CA GLU A 199 -22.85 -33.30 -8.82
C GLU A 199 -22.41 -32.76 -10.18
N GLY A 200 -21.12 -32.89 -10.51
CA GLY A 200 -20.53 -32.39 -11.76
C GLY A 200 -20.12 -30.91 -11.75
N GLN A 201 -20.43 -30.18 -10.68
CA GLN A 201 -20.00 -28.79 -10.49
C GLN A 201 -18.66 -28.68 -9.75
N GLU A 202 -17.98 -27.54 -9.87
CA GLU A 202 -16.70 -27.27 -9.22
C GLU A 202 -16.87 -26.78 -7.78
N ALA A 203 -15.97 -27.23 -6.91
CA ALA A 203 -15.84 -26.71 -5.56
C ALA A 203 -15.15 -25.33 -5.58
N LEU A 204 -15.58 -24.42 -4.70
CA LEU A 204 -14.98 -23.08 -4.62
C LEU A 204 -13.51 -23.16 -4.20
N GLY A 205 -13.22 -23.97 -3.17
CA GLY A 205 -11.91 -24.05 -2.53
C GLY A 205 -10.76 -24.37 -3.48
N GLU A 206 -11.01 -25.25 -4.45
CA GLU A 206 -10.00 -25.72 -5.41
C GLU A 206 -9.49 -24.62 -6.35
N ASN A 207 -10.21 -23.50 -6.43
CA ASN A 207 -9.96 -22.45 -7.38
C ASN A 207 -9.73 -21.09 -6.71
N LEU A 208 -9.53 -21.02 -5.38
CA LEU A 208 -9.33 -19.76 -4.63
C LEU A 208 -7.91 -19.19 -4.71
N ASN A 209 -6.93 -20.00 -5.10
CA ASN A 209 -5.52 -19.61 -5.08
C ASN A 209 -5.19 -18.50 -6.09
N THR A 210 -3.97 -17.96 -6.01
CA THR A 210 -3.55 -16.80 -6.82
C THR A 210 -3.76 -16.98 -8.34
N PRO A 211 -3.44 -18.13 -8.96
CA PRO A 211 -3.41 -18.21 -10.41
C PRO A 211 -4.77 -18.06 -11.12
N PRO A 212 -5.88 -18.67 -10.68
CA PRO A 212 -7.21 -18.33 -11.20
C PRO A 212 -7.58 -16.84 -11.06
N VAL A 213 -7.12 -16.16 -9.99
CA VAL A 213 -7.31 -14.70 -9.83
C VAL A 213 -6.54 -13.91 -10.90
N ALA A 214 -5.36 -14.37 -11.30
CA ALA A 214 -4.62 -13.74 -12.40
C ALA A 214 -5.36 -13.90 -13.74
N SER A 215 -6.05 -15.03 -13.97
CA SER A 215 -6.95 -15.20 -15.12
C SER A 215 -8.16 -14.25 -15.02
N ASP A 216 -8.73 -14.06 -13.83
CA ASP A 216 -9.82 -13.09 -13.61
C ASP A 216 -9.37 -11.66 -13.97
N MET A 217 -8.14 -11.27 -13.61
CA MET A 217 -7.56 -9.97 -14.00
C MET A 217 -7.46 -9.81 -15.51
N LEU A 218 -7.09 -10.87 -16.23
CA LEU A 218 -7.03 -10.85 -17.70
C LEU A 218 -8.41 -10.59 -18.29
N GLU A 219 -9.45 -11.24 -17.75
CA GLU A 219 -10.82 -11.03 -18.22
C GLU A 219 -11.36 -9.64 -17.88
N ILE A 220 -11.02 -9.07 -16.71
CA ILE A 220 -11.38 -7.69 -16.38
C ILE A 220 -10.78 -6.72 -17.42
N VAL A 221 -9.51 -6.89 -17.79
CA VAL A 221 -8.83 -6.04 -18.78
C VAL A 221 -9.50 -6.14 -20.14
N GLU A 222 -9.79 -7.36 -20.61
CA GLU A 222 -10.44 -7.58 -21.90
C GLU A 222 -11.89 -7.06 -21.93
N ARG A 223 -12.68 -7.30 -20.89
CA ARG A 223 -14.07 -6.81 -20.82
C ARG A 223 -14.15 -5.30 -20.61
N HIS A 224 -13.15 -4.68 -19.98
CA HIS A 224 -13.07 -3.22 -19.89
C HIS A 224 -12.80 -2.61 -21.27
N ALA A 225 -11.92 -3.22 -22.07
CA ALA A 225 -11.68 -2.80 -23.44
C ALA A 225 -12.90 -2.98 -24.35
N GLU A 226 -13.62 -4.10 -24.21
CA GLU A 226 -14.92 -4.29 -24.88
C GLU A 226 -15.90 -3.16 -24.53
N TRP A 227 -16.03 -2.84 -23.24
CA TRP A 227 -16.88 -1.73 -22.79
C TRP A 227 -16.42 -0.38 -23.36
N ARG A 228 -15.12 -0.10 -23.35
CA ARG A 228 -14.51 1.13 -23.92
C ARG A 228 -14.84 1.28 -25.40
N GLU A 229 -14.73 0.21 -26.18
CA GLU A 229 -15.08 0.23 -27.61
C GLU A 229 -16.56 0.62 -27.81
N ARG A 230 -17.47 0.07 -27.00
CA ARG A 230 -18.90 0.44 -27.06
C ARG A 230 -19.12 1.93 -26.78
N GLN A 231 -18.40 2.50 -25.80
CA GLN A 231 -18.46 3.94 -25.52
C GLN A 231 -17.95 4.76 -26.71
N GLY A 232 -16.82 4.38 -27.30
CA GLY A 232 -16.25 5.09 -28.44
C GLY A 232 -17.10 5.02 -29.70
N GLN A 233 -17.74 3.88 -29.97
CA GLN A 233 -18.72 3.78 -31.06
C GLN A 233 -19.92 4.70 -30.85
N ALA A 234 -20.44 4.78 -29.62
CA ALA A 234 -21.56 5.66 -29.28
C ALA A 234 -21.17 7.14 -29.42
N GLU A 235 -19.98 7.50 -28.94
CA GLU A 235 -19.48 8.88 -28.99
C GLU A 235 -19.12 9.31 -30.41
N GLN A 236 -18.52 8.45 -31.23
CA GLN A 236 -18.31 8.75 -32.65
C GLN A 236 -19.62 9.03 -33.37
N ARG A 237 -20.68 8.25 -33.11
CA ARG A 237 -22.01 8.53 -33.70
C ARG A 237 -22.60 9.86 -33.22
N ARG A 238 -22.25 10.33 -32.02
CA ARG A 238 -22.66 11.65 -31.53
C ARG A 238 -21.84 12.75 -32.22
N TYR A 239 -20.52 12.56 -32.31
CA TYR A 239 -19.61 13.46 -33.01
C TYR A 239 -20.02 13.65 -34.48
N ASP A 240 -20.22 12.56 -35.24
CA ASP A 240 -20.57 12.61 -36.66
C ASP A 240 -21.90 13.33 -36.90
N ARG A 241 -22.87 13.17 -35.98
CA ARG A 241 -24.17 13.87 -36.03
C ARG A 241 -24.05 15.36 -35.70
N ALA A 242 -23.15 15.73 -34.80
CA ALA A 242 -23.02 17.11 -34.32
C ALA A 242 -22.07 17.96 -35.17
N ARG A 243 -21.02 17.37 -35.76
CA ARG A 243 -19.93 18.09 -36.45
C ARG A 243 -19.72 17.66 -37.91
N GLY A 244 -20.55 16.77 -38.43
CA GLY A 244 -20.37 16.15 -39.74
C GLY A 244 -19.51 14.88 -39.65
N TYR A 245 -19.64 14.02 -40.66
CA TYR A 245 -18.98 12.72 -40.70
C TYR A 245 -17.46 12.85 -40.63
N ASP A 246 -16.84 12.23 -39.63
CA ASP A 246 -15.39 12.06 -39.53
C ASP A 246 -14.95 10.87 -40.40
N PRO A 247 -14.26 11.10 -41.53
CA PRO A 247 -13.82 10.02 -42.41
C PRO A 247 -12.77 9.12 -41.76
N GLU A 248 -12.02 9.61 -40.77
CA GLU A 248 -11.02 8.81 -40.06
C GLU A 248 -11.63 7.98 -38.93
N GLN A 249 -12.85 8.32 -38.50
CA GLN A 249 -13.53 7.69 -37.36
C GLN A 249 -12.61 7.64 -36.11
N SER A 250 -11.94 8.77 -35.85
CA SER A 250 -10.81 8.89 -34.92
C SER A 250 -11.10 8.38 -33.50
N ILE A 251 -12.32 8.58 -32.99
CA ILE A 251 -12.75 8.11 -31.67
C ILE A 251 -12.91 6.58 -31.69
N ARG A 252 -13.56 6.01 -32.72
CA ARG A 252 -13.69 4.55 -32.86
C ARG A 252 -12.34 3.87 -33.00
N VAL A 253 -11.45 4.42 -33.81
CA VAL A 253 -10.12 3.82 -34.04
C VAL A 253 -9.32 3.79 -32.73
N ARG A 254 -9.32 4.89 -31.96
CA ARG A 254 -8.60 4.98 -30.67
C ARG A 254 -9.16 4.05 -29.60
N THR A 255 -10.49 3.92 -29.53
CA THR A 255 -11.18 3.15 -28.47
C THR A 255 -11.33 1.67 -28.77
N LYS A 256 -11.01 1.24 -29.99
CA LYS A 256 -11.17 -0.14 -30.48
C LYS A 256 -10.62 -1.17 -29.50
N TRP A 257 -11.38 -2.24 -29.32
CA TRP A 257 -10.95 -3.39 -28.52
C TRP A 257 -10.01 -4.26 -29.36
N LYS A 258 -8.77 -4.43 -28.88
CA LYS A 258 -7.80 -5.34 -29.48
C LYS A 258 -7.90 -6.69 -28.78
N ARG A 259 -8.91 -7.47 -29.17
CA ARG A 259 -9.20 -8.78 -28.59
C ARG A 259 -7.94 -9.64 -28.44
N ASP A 260 -7.77 -10.20 -27.24
CA ASP A 260 -6.65 -11.05 -26.83
C ASP A 260 -5.27 -10.36 -26.82
N GLN A 261 -5.25 -9.03 -26.93
CA GLN A 261 -4.02 -8.23 -26.98
C GLN A 261 -4.04 -7.06 -25.98
N GLU A 262 -5.11 -6.89 -25.20
CA GLU A 262 -5.19 -5.80 -24.21
C GLU A 262 -4.17 -6.04 -23.09
N LYS A 263 -3.51 -4.98 -22.64
CA LYS A 263 -2.42 -5.09 -21.66
C LYS A 263 -2.81 -4.48 -20.33
N LEU A 264 -2.38 -5.14 -19.26
CA LEU A 264 -2.62 -4.76 -17.88
C LEU A 264 -1.77 -3.54 -17.48
N LEU A 265 -2.44 -2.52 -16.93
CA LEU A 265 -1.84 -1.53 -16.03
C LEU A 265 -2.18 -1.95 -14.60
N TYR A 266 -1.18 -2.08 -13.73
CA TYR A 266 -1.38 -2.68 -12.40
C TYR A 266 -0.64 -1.95 -11.28
N TRP A 267 -1.28 -1.85 -10.11
CA TRP A 267 -0.63 -1.49 -8.86
C TRP A 267 -1.04 -2.47 -7.76
N GLY A 268 -0.13 -3.40 -7.41
CA GLY A 268 -0.33 -4.37 -6.35
C GLY A 268 0.48 -4.02 -5.12
N ARG A 269 -0.13 -4.09 -3.93
CA ARG A 269 0.56 -3.91 -2.65
C ARG A 269 0.62 -5.21 -1.85
N SER A 270 1.70 -5.46 -1.10
CA SER A 270 1.83 -6.64 -0.23
C SER A 270 1.56 -7.94 -1.01
N TYR A 271 0.61 -8.81 -0.60
CA TYR A 271 0.21 -9.98 -1.41
C TYR A 271 -0.18 -9.63 -2.86
N GLY A 272 -0.67 -8.43 -3.14
CA GLY A 272 -0.89 -7.96 -4.52
C GLY A 272 0.38 -8.01 -5.37
N THR A 273 1.57 -7.99 -4.76
CA THR A 273 2.84 -8.22 -5.46
C THR A 273 3.04 -9.67 -5.89
N ILE A 274 2.55 -10.64 -5.11
CA ILE A 274 2.46 -12.06 -5.52
C ILE A 274 1.50 -12.16 -6.70
N LEU A 275 0.30 -11.60 -6.59
CA LEU A 275 -0.70 -11.63 -7.66
C LEU A 275 -0.20 -11.01 -8.97
N GLY A 276 0.41 -9.82 -8.91
CA GLY A 276 1.00 -9.16 -10.08
C GLY A 276 2.17 -9.94 -10.69
N SER A 277 3.00 -10.58 -9.87
CA SER A 277 4.11 -11.41 -10.35
C SER A 277 3.63 -12.72 -10.97
N THR A 278 2.57 -13.32 -10.42
CA THR A 278 1.89 -14.50 -10.96
C THR A 278 1.24 -14.17 -12.30
N PHE A 279 0.54 -13.04 -12.41
CA PHE A 279 0.01 -12.54 -13.68
C PHE A 279 1.12 -12.34 -14.71
N ALA A 280 2.22 -11.69 -14.35
CA ALA A 280 3.35 -11.47 -15.25
C ALA A 280 3.98 -12.80 -15.71
N THR A 281 3.99 -13.83 -14.86
CA THR A 281 4.50 -15.17 -15.20
C THR A 281 3.57 -15.90 -16.17
N MET A 282 2.25 -15.82 -15.95
CA MET A 282 1.26 -16.49 -16.78
C MET A 282 1.03 -15.78 -18.12
N TYR A 283 1.07 -14.45 -18.13
CA TYR A 283 0.72 -13.60 -19.26
C TYR A 283 1.78 -12.51 -19.51
N PRO A 284 3.05 -12.87 -19.79
CA PRO A 284 4.16 -11.92 -19.88
C PRO A 284 3.95 -10.81 -20.93
N ASP A 285 3.32 -11.14 -22.05
CA ASP A 285 3.07 -10.21 -23.14
C ASP A 285 1.86 -9.28 -22.88
N ARG A 286 1.09 -9.60 -21.85
CA ARG A 286 -0.14 -8.90 -21.46
C ARG A 286 0.10 -7.90 -20.33
N VAL A 287 1.35 -7.55 -20.04
CA VAL A 287 1.70 -6.48 -19.08
C VAL A 287 2.12 -5.22 -19.83
N ALA A 288 1.41 -4.10 -19.60
CA ALA A 288 1.81 -2.78 -20.10
C ALA A 288 2.75 -2.10 -19.10
N ARG A 289 2.30 -1.89 -17.86
CA ARG A 289 3.09 -1.34 -16.75
C ARG A 289 2.57 -1.93 -15.45
N ALA A 290 3.47 -2.25 -14.52
CA ALA A 290 3.07 -2.71 -13.19
C ALA A 290 3.96 -2.10 -12.11
N VAL A 291 3.33 -1.67 -11.02
CA VAL A 291 3.98 -1.25 -9.78
C VAL A 291 3.68 -2.31 -8.71
N LEU A 292 4.73 -2.88 -8.14
CA LEU A 292 4.66 -3.88 -7.09
C LEU A 292 5.29 -3.27 -5.83
N ASP A 293 4.46 -2.93 -4.85
CA ASP A 293 4.81 -2.08 -3.70
C ASP A 293 4.67 -2.84 -2.37
N GLY A 294 5.76 -2.96 -1.60
CA GLY A 294 5.85 -3.90 -0.47
C GLY A 294 5.96 -5.33 -1.00
N VAL A 295 7.15 -5.67 -1.52
CA VAL A 295 7.37 -6.84 -2.37
C VAL A 295 7.51 -8.10 -1.53
N VAL A 296 6.56 -9.02 -1.66
CA VAL A 296 6.62 -10.35 -1.04
C VAL A 296 7.59 -11.23 -1.83
N ASP A 297 8.48 -11.94 -1.13
CA ASP A 297 9.36 -12.92 -1.76
C ASP A 297 8.57 -14.15 -2.21
N MET A 298 8.44 -14.32 -3.54
CA MET A 298 7.72 -15.45 -4.14
C MET A 298 8.32 -16.82 -3.77
N ASP A 299 9.65 -16.93 -3.67
CA ASP A 299 10.30 -18.19 -3.30
C ASP A 299 9.89 -18.59 -1.88
N LYS A 300 9.81 -17.59 -0.99
CA LYS A 300 9.40 -17.80 0.40
C LYS A 300 7.90 -18.07 0.51
N TYR A 301 7.09 -17.39 -0.30
CA TYR A 301 5.63 -17.51 -0.27
C TYR A 301 5.17 -18.88 -0.77
N TYR A 302 5.67 -19.36 -1.92
CA TYR A 302 5.21 -20.61 -2.53
C TYR A 302 5.98 -21.85 -2.07
N MET A 303 7.24 -21.73 -1.64
CA MET A 303 8.13 -22.89 -1.45
C MET A 303 8.88 -22.93 -0.12
N ASP A 304 8.61 -21.98 0.78
CA ASP A 304 9.37 -21.77 2.02
C ASP A 304 10.87 -21.43 1.85
N LYS A 305 11.29 -21.02 0.65
CA LYS A 305 12.71 -20.76 0.36
C LYS A 305 13.04 -19.28 0.47
N GLY A 306 14.01 -18.93 1.29
CA GLY A 306 14.49 -17.55 1.42
C GLY A 306 14.30 -17.00 2.83
N GLN A 307 14.35 -15.67 2.93
CA GLN A 307 14.37 -14.98 4.21
C GLN A 307 12.97 -14.89 4.83
N ASN A 308 12.90 -14.97 6.17
CA ASN A 308 11.64 -14.78 6.89
C ASN A 308 11.18 -13.30 6.86
N PRO A 309 9.86 -13.05 6.90
CA PRO A 309 9.30 -11.70 6.77
C PRO A 309 9.59 -10.76 7.95
N VAL A 310 10.08 -11.28 9.09
CA VAL A 310 10.18 -10.52 10.35
C VAL A 310 11.52 -9.82 10.59
N ILE A 311 12.50 -10.00 9.71
CA ILE A 311 13.91 -9.67 9.97
C ILE A 311 14.23 -8.17 10.14
N ASP A 312 13.29 -7.27 9.84
CA ASP A 312 13.42 -5.83 10.08
C ASP A 312 12.50 -5.31 11.20
N ALA A 313 11.62 -6.15 11.76
CA ALA A 313 10.63 -5.74 12.77
C ALA A 313 11.27 -5.16 14.03
N ASP A 314 12.28 -5.84 14.59
CA ASP A 314 12.96 -5.38 15.81
C ASP A 314 13.67 -4.04 15.59
N LYS A 315 14.17 -3.78 14.38
CA LYS A 315 14.77 -2.48 14.03
C LYS A 315 13.72 -1.37 13.97
N ILE A 316 12.52 -1.67 13.48
CA ILE A 316 11.40 -0.70 13.46
C ILE A 316 10.99 -0.36 14.88
N PHE A 317 10.95 -1.34 15.77
CA PHE A 317 10.73 -1.10 17.19
C PHE A 317 11.84 -0.21 17.80
N ASP A 318 13.11 -0.45 17.48
CA ASP A 318 14.20 0.42 17.95
C ASP A 318 14.09 1.87 17.40
N ARG A 319 13.53 2.05 16.19
CA ARG A 319 13.19 3.37 15.64
C ARG A 319 12.07 4.05 16.40
N PHE A 320 11.02 3.32 16.79
CA PHE A 320 9.95 3.84 17.64
C PHE A 320 10.51 4.46 18.93
N LEU A 321 11.37 3.72 19.64
CA LEU A 321 11.99 4.19 20.87
C LEU A 321 12.79 5.49 20.67
N SER A 322 13.60 5.52 19.62
CA SER A 322 14.44 6.68 19.27
C SER A 322 13.60 7.90 18.89
N HIS A 323 12.51 7.69 18.12
CA HIS A 323 11.61 8.76 17.71
C HIS A 323 10.80 9.32 18.88
N CYS A 324 10.36 8.47 19.80
CA CYS A 324 9.62 8.91 20.99
C CYS A 324 10.42 9.91 21.83
N ILE A 325 11.70 9.64 22.08
CA ILE A 325 12.57 10.56 22.85
C ILE A 325 12.89 11.84 22.07
N SER A 326 13.04 11.73 20.76
CA SER A 326 13.34 12.88 19.90
C SER A 326 12.16 13.84 19.73
N ALA A 327 10.94 13.42 20.06
CA ALA A 327 9.71 14.20 19.82
C ALA A 327 9.53 15.43 20.72
N GLU A 328 10.42 15.62 21.72
CA GLU A 328 10.34 16.64 22.78
C GLU A 328 9.21 16.39 23.81
N ALA A 329 9.31 17.02 24.98
CA ALA A 329 8.32 16.89 26.05
C ALA A 329 6.90 17.23 25.57
N GLY A 330 5.94 16.35 25.85
CA GLY A 330 4.52 16.52 25.51
C GLY A 330 4.09 15.91 24.17
N LYS A 331 5.01 15.46 23.30
CA LYS A 331 4.64 14.79 22.03
C LYS A 331 4.71 13.26 22.07
N CYS A 332 5.50 12.69 22.97
CA CYS A 332 5.48 11.25 23.25
C CYS A 332 5.11 10.99 24.71
N PRO A 333 4.08 10.16 24.98
CA PRO A 333 3.71 9.75 26.34
C PRO A 333 4.87 9.15 27.16
N LEU A 334 5.83 8.48 26.51
CA LEU A 334 6.95 7.80 27.19
C LEU A 334 8.21 8.69 27.37
N TYR A 335 8.17 9.97 26.97
CA TYR A 335 9.34 10.87 27.05
C TYR A 335 9.92 11.00 28.48
N GLY A 336 9.07 10.92 29.51
CA GLY A 336 9.48 11.05 30.91
C GLY A 336 10.05 9.79 31.57
N VAL A 337 10.08 8.66 30.85
CA VAL A 337 10.53 7.36 31.39
C VAL A 337 12.06 7.27 31.46
N GLY A 338 12.79 8.04 30.62
CA GLY A 338 14.24 8.04 30.57
C GLY A 338 14.77 8.01 29.13
N GLY A 339 15.95 7.42 28.93
CA GLY A 339 16.56 7.20 27.62
C GLY A 339 15.98 6.00 26.86
N VAL A 340 16.54 5.71 25.67
CA VAL A 340 16.05 4.64 24.77
C VAL A 340 16.02 3.29 25.48
N ALA A 341 17.07 3.00 26.26
CA ALA A 341 17.18 1.78 27.05
C ALA A 341 16.10 1.69 28.14
N ASP A 342 15.77 2.82 28.79
CA ASP A 342 14.77 2.86 29.85
C ASP A 342 13.36 2.62 29.30
N ILE A 343 13.03 3.23 28.15
CA ILE A 343 11.74 2.98 27.47
C ILE A 343 11.65 1.52 27.03
N LYS A 344 12.73 0.97 26.45
CA LYS A 344 12.76 -0.45 26.06
C LYS A 344 12.55 -1.35 27.27
N SER A 345 13.25 -1.08 28.37
CA SER A 345 13.11 -1.85 29.60
C SER A 345 11.70 -1.74 30.16
N ALA A 346 11.10 -0.54 30.20
CA ALA A 346 9.75 -0.34 30.69
C ALA A 346 8.72 -1.12 29.86
N TYR A 347 8.84 -1.08 28.53
CA TYR A 347 7.98 -1.86 27.64
C TYR A 347 8.11 -3.37 27.89
N LEU A 348 9.34 -3.89 27.96
CA LEU A 348 9.58 -5.33 28.21
C LEU A 348 9.13 -5.75 29.62
N SER A 349 9.28 -4.88 30.62
CA SER A 349 8.75 -5.11 31.98
C SER A 349 7.23 -5.14 31.99
N LEU A 350 6.57 -4.25 31.24
CA LEU A 350 5.12 -4.27 31.07
C LEU A 350 4.64 -5.56 30.40
N GLU A 351 5.32 -6.02 29.34
CA GLU A 351 5.03 -7.32 28.72
C GLU A 351 5.16 -8.47 29.72
N SER A 352 6.25 -8.50 30.49
CA SER A 352 6.44 -9.53 31.52
C SER A 352 5.35 -9.46 32.60
N ALA A 353 4.94 -8.25 33.01
CA ALA A 353 3.86 -8.06 33.97
C ALA A 353 2.52 -8.61 33.43
N LEU A 354 2.14 -8.23 32.20
CA LEU A 354 0.89 -8.67 31.55
C LEU A 354 0.88 -10.16 31.22
N TYR A 355 2.04 -10.78 31.01
CA TYR A 355 2.15 -12.23 30.87
C TYR A 355 1.84 -12.96 32.19
N ASN A 356 2.30 -12.42 33.31
CA ASN A 356 2.10 -13.03 34.64
C ASN A 356 0.72 -12.72 35.23
N ALA A 357 0.22 -11.51 35.02
CA ALA A 357 -1.07 -11.05 35.51
C ALA A 357 -1.70 -10.06 34.52
N SER A 358 -2.84 -10.43 33.95
CA SER A 358 -3.64 -9.54 33.13
C SER A 358 -4.24 -8.41 33.97
N LEU A 359 -4.49 -7.26 33.34
CA LEU A 359 -5.00 -6.07 34.01
C LEU A 359 -6.53 -6.05 33.95
N SER A 360 -7.19 -6.09 35.11
CA SER A 360 -8.65 -5.94 35.20
C SER A 360 -9.05 -4.48 35.00
N VAL A 361 -9.99 -4.22 34.10
CA VAL A 361 -10.57 -2.90 33.83
C VAL A 361 -12.06 -2.92 34.16
N PRO A 362 -12.54 -2.12 35.12
CA PRO A 362 -13.96 -2.08 35.46
C PRO A 362 -14.81 -1.61 34.28
N ALA A 363 -16.13 -1.84 34.38
CA ALA A 363 -17.09 -1.29 33.45
C ALA A 363 -17.10 0.26 33.54
N SER A 364 -17.52 0.90 32.46
CA SER A 364 -17.79 2.35 32.37
C SER A 364 -19.26 2.60 32.01
N GLU A 365 -19.65 3.86 31.84
CA GLU A 365 -20.97 4.23 31.34
C GLU A 365 -21.24 3.73 29.91
N THR A 366 -20.19 3.46 29.13
CA THR A 366 -20.27 3.13 27.70
C THR A 366 -19.72 1.74 27.36
N ARG A 367 -19.18 0.99 28.33
CA ARG A 367 -18.49 -0.29 28.12
C ARG A 367 -18.69 -1.25 29.30
N GLY A 368 -18.91 -2.54 29.03
CA GLY A 368 -18.89 -3.60 30.05
C GLY A 368 -17.49 -3.84 30.65
N PRO A 369 -17.30 -4.69 31.68
CA PRO A 369 -15.98 -4.97 32.25
C PRO A 369 -15.05 -5.65 31.22
N GLU A 370 -13.74 -5.43 31.34
CA GLU A 370 -12.74 -5.92 30.38
C GLU A 370 -11.43 -6.32 31.07
N VAL A 371 -10.61 -7.11 30.38
CA VAL A 371 -9.27 -7.49 30.80
C VAL A 371 -8.26 -7.19 29.69
N ILE A 372 -7.18 -6.49 30.03
CA ILE A 372 -6.05 -6.25 29.12
C ILE A 372 -5.00 -7.34 29.32
N THR A 373 -4.64 -8.00 28.23
CA THR A 373 -3.73 -9.14 28.20
C THR A 373 -2.41 -8.82 27.50
N TRP A 374 -1.43 -9.71 27.65
CA TRP A 374 -0.20 -9.68 26.87
C TRP A 374 -0.46 -9.67 25.35
N THR A 375 -1.44 -10.47 24.90
CA THR A 375 -1.84 -10.54 23.48
C THR A 375 -2.32 -9.19 22.99
N ASP A 376 -3.12 -8.47 23.79
CA ASP A 376 -3.66 -7.16 23.39
C ASP A 376 -2.52 -6.17 23.13
N LEU A 377 -1.52 -6.11 24.02
CA LEU A 377 -0.35 -5.23 23.85
C LEU A 377 0.46 -5.61 22.60
N ARG A 378 0.68 -6.90 22.36
CA ARG A 378 1.39 -7.42 21.18
C ARG A 378 0.65 -7.13 19.87
N LEU A 379 -0.68 -7.12 19.88
CA LEU A 379 -1.46 -6.74 18.71
C LEU A 379 -1.29 -5.25 18.39
N ILE A 380 -1.31 -4.37 19.40
CA ILE A 380 -1.00 -2.93 19.22
C ILE A 380 0.43 -2.74 18.70
N LEU A 381 1.40 -3.45 19.26
CA LEU A 381 2.79 -3.44 18.77
C LEU A 381 2.84 -3.81 17.28
N ARG A 382 2.14 -4.87 16.87
CA ARG A 382 2.08 -5.30 15.46
C ARG A 382 1.50 -4.22 14.54
N ILE A 383 0.44 -3.54 14.97
CA ILE A 383 -0.17 -2.44 14.22
C ILE A 383 0.79 -1.26 14.10
N ALA A 384 1.44 -0.92 15.21
CA ALA A 384 2.41 0.16 15.30
C ALA A 384 3.59 -0.04 14.34
N MET A 385 4.11 -1.26 14.22
CA MET A 385 5.17 -1.53 13.25
C MET A 385 4.69 -1.47 11.81
N TYR A 386 3.47 -1.92 11.51
CA TYR A 386 2.93 -1.92 10.15
C TYR A 386 2.54 -0.51 9.67
N LEU A 387 2.02 0.35 10.57
CA LEU A 387 1.53 1.69 10.28
C LEU A 387 2.10 2.71 11.29
N PRO A 388 3.40 3.01 11.23
CA PRO A 388 4.09 3.78 12.27
C PRO A 388 3.52 5.19 12.49
N LEU A 389 3.03 5.84 11.44
CA LEU A 389 2.45 7.20 11.53
C LEU A 389 1.22 7.27 12.43
N VAL A 390 0.43 6.19 12.50
CA VAL A 390 -0.81 6.14 13.31
C VAL A 390 -0.61 5.29 14.56
N GLY A 391 0.09 4.17 14.46
CA GLY A 391 0.22 3.21 15.55
C GLY A 391 1.32 3.52 16.57
N PHE A 392 2.37 4.27 16.23
CA PHE A 392 3.37 4.68 17.25
C PHE A 392 2.77 5.56 18.35
N PRO A 393 1.95 6.58 18.05
CA PRO A 393 1.22 7.33 19.08
C PRO A 393 0.38 6.43 19.99
N LEU A 394 -0.38 5.48 19.42
CA LEU A 394 -1.22 4.55 20.17
C LEU A 394 -0.39 3.62 21.07
N LEU A 395 0.69 3.04 20.53
CA LEU A 395 1.59 2.19 21.29
C LEU A 395 2.21 2.94 22.46
N ALA A 396 2.67 4.18 22.24
CA ALA A 396 3.24 5.00 23.30
C ALA A 396 2.19 5.35 24.37
N GLN A 397 0.98 5.71 23.96
CA GLN A 397 -0.13 6.04 24.86
C GLN A 397 -0.49 4.84 25.75
N TYR A 398 -0.84 3.70 25.15
CA TYR A 398 -1.24 2.52 25.91
C TYR A 398 -0.10 1.98 26.76
N THR A 399 1.16 1.98 26.28
CA THR A 399 2.30 1.60 27.12
C THR A 399 2.37 2.48 28.37
N LYS A 400 2.20 3.80 28.24
CA LYS A 400 2.22 4.71 29.38
C LYS A 400 1.07 4.42 30.36
N GLU A 401 -0.17 4.38 29.87
CA GLU A 401 -1.36 4.18 30.70
C GLU A 401 -1.29 2.84 31.45
N LEU A 402 -0.83 1.78 30.78
CA LEU A 402 -0.69 0.46 31.39
C LEU A 402 0.43 0.41 32.44
N LEU A 403 1.54 1.13 32.24
CA LEU A 403 2.58 1.29 33.27
C LEU A 403 2.04 1.99 34.54
N GLU A 404 1.02 2.83 34.39
CA GLU A 404 0.32 3.51 35.49
C GLU A 404 -0.83 2.64 36.07
N GLY A 405 -1.03 1.42 35.56
CA GLY A 405 -2.09 0.50 35.97
C GLY A 405 -3.48 0.84 35.39
N ASN A 406 -3.54 1.68 34.35
CA ASN A 406 -4.77 2.11 33.70
C ASN A 406 -4.92 1.44 32.32
N GLY A 407 -5.93 0.59 32.16
CA GLY A 407 -6.23 -0.10 30.89
C GLY A 407 -7.42 0.49 30.12
N SER A 408 -7.98 1.62 30.56
CA SER A 408 -9.31 2.08 30.12
C SER A 408 -9.37 2.36 28.62
N SER A 409 -8.44 3.16 28.09
CA SER A 409 -8.45 3.53 26.65
C SER A 409 -8.25 2.32 25.75
N MET A 410 -7.43 1.35 26.19
CA MET A 410 -7.20 0.12 25.45
C MET A 410 -8.40 -0.82 25.52
N ALA A 411 -9.12 -0.86 26.64
CA ALA A 411 -10.38 -1.59 26.76
C ALA A 411 -11.47 -1.00 25.84
N ASP A 412 -11.55 0.32 25.74
CA ASP A 412 -12.47 1.00 24.81
C ASP A 412 -12.08 0.76 23.35
N PHE A 413 -10.79 0.68 23.03
CA PHE A 413 -10.33 0.25 21.73
C PHE A 413 -10.73 -1.20 21.41
N LYS A 414 -10.47 -2.13 22.34
CA LYS A 414 -10.79 -3.55 22.19
C LYS A 414 -12.28 -3.79 21.94
N GLN A 415 -13.15 -3.19 22.77
CA GLN A 415 -14.60 -3.35 22.65
C GLN A 415 -15.19 -2.72 21.38
N ARG A 416 -14.60 -1.64 20.85
CA ARG A 416 -15.01 -1.07 19.56
C ARG A 416 -14.78 -2.00 18.37
N LEU A 417 -13.89 -3.00 18.50
CA LEU A 417 -13.65 -3.98 17.44
C LEU A 417 -14.69 -5.10 17.40
N HIS A 418 -15.48 -5.27 18.48
CA HIS A 418 -16.54 -6.26 18.56
C HIS A 418 -17.79 -5.74 17.84
N LEU A 419 -18.21 -6.45 16.80
CA LEU A 419 -19.43 -6.11 16.07
C LEU A 419 -20.63 -6.79 16.73
N PRO A 420 -21.72 -6.06 17.05
CA PRO A 420 -22.97 -6.70 17.40
C PRO A 420 -23.50 -7.43 16.17
N SER A 421 -23.61 -8.76 16.24
CA SER A 421 -24.11 -9.53 15.08
C SER A 421 -25.11 -10.59 15.51
N CYS A 422 -26.39 -10.29 15.32
CA CYS A 422 -27.42 -11.32 15.22
C CYS A 422 -27.58 -11.72 13.74
N PRO A 423 -27.95 -12.97 13.42
CA PRO A 423 -28.36 -13.32 12.07
C PRO A 423 -29.48 -12.41 11.59
N SER A 424 -29.42 -11.96 10.33
CA SER A 424 -30.50 -11.18 9.72
C SER A 424 -31.78 -12.01 9.62
N SER A 425 -32.95 -11.37 9.55
CA SER A 425 -34.22 -12.09 9.32
C SER A 425 -34.17 -12.94 8.05
N GLN A 426 -33.49 -12.45 7.01
CA GLN A 426 -33.28 -13.18 5.76
C GLN A 426 -32.39 -14.42 5.97
N CYS A 427 -31.28 -14.29 6.70
CA CYS A 427 -30.43 -15.44 7.06
C CYS A 427 -31.21 -16.51 7.84
N VAL A 428 -32.06 -16.10 8.79
CA VAL A 428 -32.90 -17.03 9.55
C VAL A 428 -33.88 -17.77 8.64
N GLN A 429 -34.44 -17.10 7.63
CA GLN A 429 -35.37 -17.70 6.66
C GLN A 429 -34.66 -18.62 5.66
N ASP A 430 -33.55 -18.18 5.08
CA ASP A 430 -32.79 -18.94 4.08
C ASP A 430 -32.02 -20.11 4.71
N GLY A 431 -31.81 -20.07 6.02
CA GLY A 431 -31.11 -21.08 6.79
C GLY A 431 -29.59 -20.90 6.79
N PRO A 432 -28.90 -21.69 7.64
CA PRO A 432 -27.46 -21.56 7.83
C PRO A 432 -26.69 -21.84 6.53
N TRP A 433 -25.54 -21.18 6.38
CA TRP A 433 -24.64 -21.25 5.23
C TRP A 433 -25.15 -20.60 3.94
N SER A 434 -26.37 -20.05 3.97
CA SER A 434 -26.89 -19.28 2.83
C SER A 434 -26.07 -18.01 2.60
N PRO A 435 -26.10 -17.44 1.37
CA PRO A 435 -25.45 -16.17 1.08
C PRO A 435 -25.92 -15.02 1.97
N SER A 436 -27.19 -15.02 2.40
CA SER A 436 -27.76 -13.98 3.28
C SER A 436 -27.25 -14.06 4.73
N CYS A 437 -26.65 -15.19 5.12
CA CYS A 437 -25.92 -15.36 6.38
C CYS A 437 -24.47 -14.88 6.34
N GLN A 438 -23.95 -14.54 5.15
CA GLN A 438 -22.61 -14.01 4.98
C GLN A 438 -22.62 -12.49 5.04
N MET A 439 -21.63 -11.91 5.71
CA MET A 439 -21.45 -10.46 5.76
C MET A 439 -20.17 -10.10 5.01
N PRO A 440 -20.25 -9.31 3.91
CA PRO A 440 -19.08 -8.79 3.23
C PRO A 440 -18.13 -8.10 4.23
N GLY A 441 -16.82 -8.35 4.10
CA GLY A 441 -15.77 -7.84 4.99
C GLY A 441 -15.58 -8.63 6.29
N ALA A 442 -16.58 -9.39 6.76
CA ALA A 442 -16.42 -10.23 7.96
C ALA A 442 -15.52 -11.45 7.71
N ASN A 443 -15.45 -11.94 6.47
CA ASN A 443 -14.69 -13.15 6.12
C ASN A 443 -13.25 -12.90 5.64
N GLU A 444 -12.76 -11.65 5.70
CA GLU A 444 -11.42 -11.30 5.19
C GLU A 444 -10.31 -12.20 5.74
N VAL A 445 -10.26 -12.44 7.05
CA VAL A 445 -9.23 -13.29 7.69
C VAL A 445 -9.32 -14.74 7.21
N TYR A 446 -10.55 -15.26 7.05
CA TYR A 446 -10.75 -16.64 6.60
C TYR A 446 -10.46 -16.80 5.10
N ALA A 447 -10.80 -15.82 4.28
CA ALA A 447 -10.39 -15.76 2.88
C ALA A 447 -8.86 -15.64 2.77
N SER A 448 -8.23 -14.85 3.63
CA SER A 448 -6.76 -14.74 3.71
C SER A 448 -6.13 -16.11 3.90
N MET A 449 -6.60 -16.87 4.90
CA MET A 449 -6.07 -18.21 5.18
C MET A 449 -6.40 -19.19 4.06
N ALA A 450 -7.61 -19.19 3.53
CA ALA A 450 -7.97 -20.08 2.44
C ALA A 450 -7.09 -19.87 1.20
N ILE A 451 -6.80 -18.62 0.83
CA ILE A 451 -5.93 -18.30 -0.30
C ILE A 451 -4.48 -18.69 0.02
N LEU A 452 -3.94 -18.24 1.16
CA LEU A 452 -2.57 -18.55 1.57
C LEU A 452 -2.32 -20.05 1.62
N CYS A 453 -3.19 -20.82 2.29
CA CYS A 453 -2.98 -22.25 2.48
C CYS A 453 -3.14 -23.04 1.18
N THR A 454 -3.91 -22.53 0.22
CA THR A 454 -4.08 -23.16 -1.10
C THR A 454 -2.95 -22.76 -2.07
N ASP A 455 -2.31 -21.60 -1.88
CA ASP A 455 -1.07 -21.24 -2.57
C ASP A 455 0.16 -21.96 -2.00
N ALA A 456 0.26 -22.07 -0.67
CA ALA A 456 1.42 -22.54 0.07
C ALA A 456 1.17 -23.92 0.68
N GLU A 457 0.99 -24.94 -0.17
CA GLU A 457 0.60 -26.28 0.26
C GLU A 457 1.57 -26.92 1.27
N TYR A 458 2.84 -26.51 1.27
CA TYR A 458 3.84 -26.98 2.23
C TYR A 458 3.50 -26.65 3.70
N LEU A 459 2.54 -25.75 3.94
CA LEU A 459 2.07 -25.39 5.28
C LEU A 459 0.95 -26.30 5.81
N GLN A 460 0.33 -27.12 4.95
CA GLN A 460 -0.86 -27.89 5.28
C GLN A 460 -0.55 -29.09 6.18
N ASP A 461 0.51 -29.83 5.84
CA ASP A 461 0.91 -31.10 6.43
C ASP A 461 2.06 -30.95 7.44
N ILE A 462 2.03 -29.88 8.24
CA ILE A 462 3.03 -29.63 9.30
C ILE A 462 2.56 -30.31 10.59
N ASP A 463 3.43 -31.13 11.20
CA ASP A 463 3.21 -31.70 12.53
C ASP A 463 3.63 -30.73 13.66
N GLU A 464 3.31 -31.10 14.90
CA GLU A 464 3.51 -30.21 16.05
C GLU A 464 4.99 -29.92 16.31
N GLU A 465 5.87 -30.91 16.15
CA GLU A 465 7.31 -30.77 16.36
C GLU A 465 7.90 -29.80 15.34
N ARG A 466 7.59 -30.02 14.06
CA ARG A 466 8.03 -29.14 12.97
C ARG A 466 7.48 -27.72 13.15
N PHE A 467 6.25 -27.57 13.61
CA PHE A 467 5.67 -26.26 13.89
C PHE A 467 6.41 -25.53 15.01
N GLN A 468 6.76 -26.23 16.11
CA GLN A 468 7.52 -25.64 17.20
C GLN A 468 8.91 -25.15 16.75
N ASP A 469 9.56 -25.85 15.82
CA ASP A 469 10.83 -25.41 15.24
C ASP A 469 10.67 -24.15 14.38
N ILE A 470 9.63 -24.09 13.54
CA ILE A 470 9.29 -22.89 12.77
C ILE A 470 9.04 -21.71 13.70
N TRP A 471 8.26 -21.93 14.76
CA TRP A 471 7.95 -20.90 15.74
C TRP A 471 9.20 -20.39 16.47
N ARG A 472 10.09 -21.30 16.90
CA ARG A 472 11.37 -20.93 17.54
C ARG A 472 12.23 -20.08 16.60
N THR A 473 12.37 -20.51 15.34
CA THR A 473 13.16 -19.79 14.33
C THR A 473 12.62 -18.37 14.10
N LEU A 474 11.30 -18.20 13.97
CA LEU A 474 10.69 -16.89 13.76
C LEU A 474 10.89 -15.96 14.97
N ARG A 475 10.89 -16.51 16.20
CA ARG A 475 11.19 -15.75 17.42
C ARG A 475 12.66 -15.36 17.55
N GLU A 476 13.56 -16.21 17.05
CA GLU A 476 14.99 -15.89 16.98
C GLU A 476 15.26 -14.77 15.96
N ASP A 477 14.55 -14.80 14.82
CA ASP A 477 14.65 -13.73 13.81
C ASP A 477 14.05 -12.39 14.28
N SER A 478 13.00 -12.43 15.11
CA SER A 478 12.38 -11.23 15.69
C SER A 478 11.65 -11.57 16.99
N TYR A 479 12.09 -10.94 18.07
CA TYR A 479 11.37 -11.00 19.34
C TYR A 479 10.03 -10.26 19.26
N MET A 480 9.93 -9.21 18.44
CA MET A 480 8.75 -8.35 18.38
C MET A 480 7.59 -8.98 17.61
N LEU A 481 7.86 -9.66 16.48
CA LEU A 481 6.83 -10.19 15.57
C LEU A 481 6.89 -11.70 15.30
N GLY A 482 7.88 -12.42 15.84
CA GLY A 482 8.03 -13.86 15.60
C GLY A 482 6.77 -14.67 15.96
N ASP A 483 6.17 -14.42 17.13
CA ASP A 483 4.95 -15.11 17.57
C ASP A 483 3.75 -14.85 16.64
N TYR A 484 3.60 -13.62 16.16
CA TYR A 484 2.50 -13.25 15.25
C TYR A 484 2.63 -14.00 13.92
N TRP A 485 3.83 -14.05 13.34
CA TRP A 485 4.05 -14.76 12.09
C TRP A 485 4.00 -16.27 12.24
N ALA A 486 4.39 -16.81 13.39
CA ALA A 486 4.18 -18.21 13.71
C ALA A 486 2.67 -18.54 13.77
N GLN A 487 1.84 -17.64 14.32
CA GLN A 487 0.39 -17.81 14.31
C GLN A 487 -0.19 -17.82 12.89
N VAL A 488 0.33 -16.99 11.97
CA VAL A 488 -0.06 -17.02 10.55
C VAL A 488 0.27 -18.38 9.92
N ARG A 489 1.46 -18.93 10.18
CA ARG A 489 1.87 -20.26 9.69
C ARG A 489 1.03 -21.38 10.29
N LEU A 490 0.70 -21.28 11.58
CA LEU A 490 -0.18 -22.22 12.26
C LEU A 490 -1.53 -22.32 11.56
N GLY A 491 -2.03 -21.18 11.05
CA GLY A 491 -3.33 -21.04 10.37
C GLY A 491 -3.58 -22.03 9.23
N CYS A 492 -2.55 -22.65 8.64
CA CYS A 492 -2.71 -23.65 7.59
C CYS A 492 -2.66 -25.10 8.07
N VAL A 493 -2.30 -25.36 9.34
CA VAL A 493 -2.18 -26.73 9.85
C VAL A 493 -3.53 -27.45 9.77
N GLY A 494 -3.56 -28.60 9.09
CA GLY A 494 -4.76 -29.39 8.90
C GLY A 494 -5.76 -28.81 7.89
N TRP A 495 -5.35 -27.84 7.09
CA TRP A 495 -6.07 -27.40 5.89
C TRP A 495 -5.95 -28.48 4.80
N ASN A 496 -7.07 -28.89 4.20
CA ASN A 496 -7.11 -30.05 3.29
C ASN A 496 -7.71 -29.72 1.91
N VAL A 497 -7.77 -28.45 1.55
CA VAL A 497 -8.15 -28.02 0.20
C VAL A 497 -6.90 -27.94 -0.66
N LYS A 498 -6.95 -28.55 -1.85
CA LYS A 498 -5.87 -28.54 -2.83
C LYS A 498 -6.25 -27.69 -4.02
N ALA A 499 -5.30 -26.90 -4.52
CA ALA A 499 -5.53 -26.12 -5.72
C ALA A 499 -5.65 -27.07 -6.92
N LYS A 500 -6.63 -26.83 -7.80
CA LYS A 500 -6.73 -27.58 -9.05
C LYS A 500 -5.61 -27.21 -10.03
N TRP A 501 -5.13 -25.97 -9.96
CA TRP A 501 -4.09 -25.47 -10.84
C TRP A 501 -3.08 -24.58 -10.10
N GLN A 502 -1.81 -24.74 -10.44
CA GLN A 502 -0.69 -23.99 -9.89
C GLN A 502 0.24 -23.55 -11.03
N VAL A 503 0.91 -22.40 -10.86
CA VAL A 503 1.91 -21.94 -11.83
C VAL A 503 3.23 -22.67 -11.60
N PRO A 504 3.94 -23.10 -12.66
CA PRO A 504 5.25 -23.70 -12.52
C PRO A 504 6.24 -22.80 -11.78
N VAL A 505 7.00 -23.44 -10.90
CA VAL A 505 7.95 -22.95 -9.90
C VAL A 505 8.99 -21.93 -10.39
N SER A 506 9.23 -21.82 -11.70
CA SER A 506 10.15 -20.82 -12.27
C SER A 506 9.46 -19.46 -12.43
N TYR A 507 9.25 -18.77 -11.32
CA TYR A 507 8.70 -17.43 -11.34
C TYR A 507 9.72 -16.44 -11.91
N GLY A 508 9.32 -15.70 -12.95
CA GLY A 508 10.20 -14.79 -13.67
C GLY A 508 9.92 -14.83 -15.17
N ALA A 509 9.18 -13.85 -15.64
CA ALA A 509 8.82 -13.70 -17.04
C ALA A 509 9.58 -12.52 -17.66
N ASN A 510 9.93 -12.64 -18.94
CA ASN A 510 10.38 -11.50 -19.72
C ASN A 510 9.14 -10.75 -20.21
N THR A 511 8.62 -9.85 -19.39
CA THR A 511 7.45 -9.03 -19.75
C THR A 511 7.80 -8.06 -20.87
N SER A 512 6.81 -7.66 -21.67
CA SER A 512 7.02 -6.68 -22.75
C SER A 512 7.61 -5.35 -22.24
N TYR A 513 7.40 -5.03 -20.96
CA TYR A 513 7.95 -3.86 -20.30
C TYR A 513 8.44 -4.21 -18.89
N PRO A 514 9.50 -3.56 -18.36
CA PRO A 514 9.96 -3.80 -17.00
C PRO A 514 8.88 -3.52 -15.94
N LEU A 515 8.89 -4.31 -14.87
CA LEU A 515 8.06 -4.08 -13.68
C LEU A 515 8.80 -3.14 -12.72
N LEU A 516 8.08 -2.21 -12.08
CA LEU A 516 8.62 -1.36 -11.03
C LEU A 516 8.38 -2.03 -9.67
N PHE A 517 9.45 -2.35 -8.95
CA PHE A 517 9.41 -2.84 -7.58
C PHE A 517 9.71 -1.70 -6.61
N VAL A 518 8.81 -1.47 -5.65
CA VAL A 518 8.92 -0.45 -4.60
C VAL A 518 8.93 -1.16 -3.26
N ASN A 519 9.87 -0.81 -2.39
CA ASN A 519 9.92 -1.39 -1.05
C ASN A 519 10.45 -0.37 -0.04
N ASN A 520 9.99 -0.48 1.20
CA ASN A 520 10.54 0.31 2.29
C ASN A 520 11.92 -0.23 2.69
N MET A 521 12.77 0.67 3.20
CA MET A 521 14.10 0.31 3.70
C MET A 521 14.04 -0.60 4.92
N LEU A 522 13.02 -0.41 5.75
CA LEU A 522 12.64 -1.30 6.84
C LEU A 522 11.17 -1.62 6.64
N ASP A 523 10.85 -2.90 6.53
CA ASP A 523 9.49 -3.39 6.34
C ASP A 523 9.26 -4.60 7.27
N PRO A 524 8.27 -4.56 8.16
CA PRO A 524 8.05 -5.62 9.14
C PRO A 524 7.37 -6.87 8.55
N VAL A 525 7.02 -6.84 7.27
CA VAL A 525 6.23 -7.87 6.58
C VAL A 525 6.88 -8.29 5.25
N THR A 526 7.39 -7.34 4.48
CA THR A 526 8.06 -7.54 3.18
C THR A 526 9.47 -6.95 3.16
N PRO A 527 10.40 -7.48 3.96
CA PRO A 527 11.75 -6.92 4.10
C PRO A 527 12.56 -7.04 2.80
N LEU A 528 13.49 -6.11 2.61
CA LEU A 528 14.42 -6.16 1.47
C LEU A 528 15.30 -7.42 1.54
N ARG A 529 15.28 -8.23 0.48
CA ARG A 529 16.06 -9.47 0.37
C ARG A 529 17.56 -9.17 0.48
N ARG A 530 18.24 -9.76 1.47
CA ARG A 530 19.70 -9.60 1.61
C ARG A 530 20.45 -10.47 0.57
N LYS A 531 21.13 -9.81 -0.38
CA LYS A 531 22.03 -10.31 -1.46
C LYS A 531 21.38 -11.10 -2.63
N ASN A 532 21.80 -10.72 -3.86
CA ASN A 532 21.82 -11.51 -5.11
C ASN A 532 20.52 -11.84 -5.89
N SER A 533 19.40 -11.12 -5.72
CA SER A 533 18.27 -11.25 -6.67
C SER A 533 18.47 -10.40 -7.94
N ARG A 534 17.81 -10.72 -9.07
CA ARG A 534 17.77 -9.85 -10.27
C ARG A 534 17.22 -8.46 -9.94
N ALA A 535 16.25 -8.37 -9.03
CA ALA A 535 15.70 -7.12 -8.50
C ALA A 535 16.76 -6.33 -7.71
N GLN A 536 17.56 -6.99 -6.86
CA GLN A 536 18.69 -6.36 -6.18
C GLN A 536 19.78 -5.93 -7.17
N ARG A 537 20.04 -6.69 -8.25
CA ARG A 537 20.98 -6.24 -9.30
C ARG A 537 20.48 -5.01 -10.04
N TYR A 538 19.16 -4.88 -10.25
CA TYR A 538 18.56 -3.68 -10.84
C TYR A 538 18.63 -2.50 -9.86
N TYR A 539 18.33 -2.75 -8.57
CA TYR A 539 18.44 -1.77 -7.49
C TYR A 539 19.89 -1.32 -7.24
N ASP A 540 20.83 -2.27 -7.13
CA ASP A 540 22.27 -2.05 -7.01
C ASP A 540 22.87 -1.48 -8.30
N ARG A 541 22.25 -1.66 -9.47
CA ARG A 541 22.67 -1.02 -10.72
C ARG A 541 22.22 0.43 -10.74
N ILE A 542 21.01 0.73 -10.27
CA ILE A 542 20.57 2.11 -10.01
C ILE A 542 21.50 2.77 -8.97
N GLN A 543 21.94 2.03 -7.94
CA GLN A 543 22.89 2.55 -6.93
C GLN A 543 24.36 2.60 -7.40
N ARG A 544 24.80 1.75 -8.35
CA ARG A 544 26.18 1.73 -8.88
C ARG A 544 26.38 2.65 -10.08
N GLU A 545 25.36 2.90 -10.89
CA GLU A 545 25.40 3.95 -11.94
C GLU A 545 25.40 5.36 -11.33
N LEU A 546 25.16 5.48 -10.01
CA LEU A 546 25.39 6.69 -9.19
C LEU A 546 26.84 6.82 -8.69
N ALA A 547 27.76 5.90 -9.06
CA ALA A 547 29.13 5.91 -8.55
C ALA A 547 30.16 5.57 -9.66
N GLY A 548 30.60 6.57 -10.44
CA GLY A 548 31.96 6.54 -11.00
C GLY A 548 32.24 7.18 -12.38
N ARG A 549 32.98 8.30 -12.32
CA ARG A 549 34.14 8.76 -13.13
C ARG A 549 33.97 9.76 -14.31
N CYS A 550 34.85 10.77 -14.21
CA CYS A 550 35.13 12.02 -14.96
C CYS A 550 35.98 11.81 -16.25
N PRO A 551 36.20 12.80 -17.17
CA PRO A 551 36.81 14.12 -16.90
C PRO A 551 36.17 15.41 -17.52
N LEU A 552 36.43 16.52 -16.81
CA LEU A 552 36.39 18.01 -16.99
C LEU A 552 36.53 18.63 -18.42
N LEU A 553 36.11 19.87 -18.74
CA LEU A 553 36.53 21.21 -18.23
C LEU A 553 35.58 22.36 -18.72
N ASP A 554 35.31 23.39 -17.88
CA ASP A 554 35.23 24.85 -18.22
C ASP A 554 34.28 25.65 -17.29
N GLY A 555 34.72 26.06 -16.09
CA GLY A 555 34.22 27.24 -15.35
C GLY A 555 32.69 27.46 -15.25
N ARG A 556 31.90 26.38 -15.22
CA ARG A 556 30.43 26.36 -15.29
C ARG A 556 29.92 25.47 -14.18
N LEU A 557 28.80 25.84 -13.55
CA LEU A 557 28.10 24.92 -12.66
C LEU A 557 27.10 24.08 -13.49
N SER A 558 27.28 22.76 -13.53
CA SER A 558 26.41 21.80 -14.24
C SER A 558 25.82 20.74 -13.30
N VAL A 559 24.95 19.88 -13.83
CA VAL A 559 24.21 18.82 -13.11
C VAL A 559 24.82 17.45 -13.44
N ASP A 560 24.84 16.54 -12.46
CA ASP A 560 25.21 15.13 -12.65
C ASP A 560 24.27 14.43 -13.65
N ARG A 561 24.79 13.52 -14.48
CA ARG A 561 24.15 12.91 -15.67
C ARG A 561 23.05 11.89 -15.33
N HIS A 562 22.11 12.24 -14.44
CA HIS A 562 20.94 11.43 -14.13
C HIS A 562 19.65 12.15 -14.48
N ARG A 563 19.14 11.83 -15.68
CA ARG A 563 17.76 12.06 -16.18
C ARG A 563 17.49 13.39 -16.89
N ASN A 564 16.36 13.43 -17.59
CA ASN A 564 16.04 14.28 -18.75
C ASN A 564 16.13 15.81 -18.57
N ILE A 565 16.38 16.32 -17.35
CA ILE A 565 16.52 17.76 -17.10
C ILE A 565 17.96 18.09 -16.76
N THR A 566 18.59 18.88 -17.64
CA THR A 566 19.92 19.46 -17.39
C THR A 566 19.82 20.97 -17.42
N TYR A 567 20.60 21.63 -16.57
CA TYR A 567 20.67 23.08 -16.54
C TYR A 567 22.12 23.53 -16.32
N ARG A 568 22.37 24.78 -16.67
CA ARG A 568 23.65 25.47 -16.49
C ARG A 568 23.40 26.77 -15.76
N ILE A 569 24.34 27.13 -14.88
CA ILE A 569 24.39 28.46 -14.27
C ILE A 569 25.63 29.17 -14.82
N ASP A 570 25.42 30.29 -15.49
CA ASP A 570 26.51 31.11 -16.04
C ASP A 570 26.88 32.20 -15.03
N LEU A 571 28.02 32.05 -14.35
CA LEU A 571 28.51 33.02 -13.38
C LEU A 571 29.44 34.03 -14.06
N PRO A 572 29.25 35.35 -13.87
CA PRO A 572 30.19 36.37 -14.33
C PRO A 572 31.59 36.17 -13.71
N ALA A 573 32.65 36.27 -14.51
CA ALA A 573 34.03 35.98 -14.10
C ALA A 573 34.58 36.90 -12.98
N ASP A 574 33.89 38.00 -12.69
CA ASP A 574 34.21 38.99 -11.66
C ASP A 574 33.39 38.84 -10.36
N GLN A 575 32.47 37.88 -10.30
CA GLN A 575 31.64 37.63 -9.11
C GLN A 575 32.12 36.43 -8.30
N PRO A 576 32.03 36.49 -6.95
CA PRO A 576 32.34 35.35 -6.11
C PRO A 576 31.34 34.22 -6.35
N THR A 577 31.80 32.96 -6.23
CA THR A 577 30.95 31.79 -6.35
C THR A 577 29.79 31.83 -5.35
N PRO A 578 28.57 31.42 -5.74
CA PRO A 578 27.43 31.38 -4.84
C PRO A 578 27.71 30.47 -3.64
N GLN A 579 27.64 31.03 -2.43
CA GLN A 579 27.79 30.27 -1.20
C GLN A 579 26.47 29.61 -0.78
N VAL A 580 26.56 28.49 -0.06
CA VAL A 580 25.41 27.69 0.36
C VAL A 580 24.69 28.29 1.56
N VAL A 581 23.36 28.24 1.51
CA VAL A 581 22.45 28.74 2.52
C VAL A 581 21.58 27.58 3.00
N ILE A 582 21.68 27.27 4.29
CA ILE A 582 20.88 26.22 4.90
C ILE A 582 19.59 26.81 5.44
N CYS A 583 18.45 26.30 4.98
CA CYS A 583 17.13 26.77 5.38
C CYS A 583 16.37 25.70 6.17
N HIS A 584 15.94 26.07 7.38
CA HIS A 584 15.18 25.20 8.28
C HIS A 584 13.68 25.49 8.35
N CYS A 585 13.12 26.32 7.47
CA CYS A 585 11.67 26.54 7.48
C CYS A 585 10.93 25.25 7.07
N LYS A 586 9.73 25.03 7.60
CA LYS A 586 8.94 23.81 7.35
C LYS A 586 8.59 23.69 5.86
N SER A 587 8.35 24.81 5.18
CA SER A 587 8.08 24.83 3.73
C SER A 587 9.26 24.26 2.93
N CYS A 588 10.50 24.63 3.27
CA CYS A 588 11.69 24.08 2.63
C CYS A 588 11.93 22.61 2.98
N LYS A 589 11.75 22.21 4.25
CA LYS A 589 11.87 20.79 4.64
C LYS A 589 10.88 19.88 3.93
N ARG A 590 9.61 20.32 3.85
CA ARG A 590 8.55 19.60 3.12
C ARG A 590 8.87 19.48 1.64
N TYR A 591 9.40 20.55 1.05
CA TYR A 591 9.74 20.55 -0.37
C TYR A 591 10.89 19.60 -0.68
N THR A 592 11.94 19.59 0.13
CA THR A 592 13.12 18.76 -0.12
C THR A 592 13.04 17.36 0.46
N GLY A 593 12.02 17.07 1.27
CA GLY A 593 11.93 15.80 2.01
C GLY A 593 13.05 15.59 3.03
N SER A 594 13.74 16.67 3.44
CA SER A 594 14.93 16.64 4.30
C SER A 594 14.81 17.60 5.49
N GLY A 595 15.63 17.40 6.54
CA GLY A 595 15.62 18.23 7.77
C GLY A 595 16.02 19.70 7.56
N PHE A 596 16.53 20.02 6.39
CA PHE A 596 16.87 21.36 5.92
C PHE A 596 16.98 21.35 4.40
N SER A 597 16.81 22.51 3.78
CA SER A 597 17.12 22.68 2.35
C SER A 597 18.48 23.36 2.23
N SER A 598 19.38 22.77 1.44
CA SER A 598 20.64 23.41 1.03
C SER A 598 20.41 24.17 -0.27
N ASN A 599 20.81 25.44 -0.29
CA ASN A 599 20.43 26.34 -1.37
C ASN A 599 21.61 27.20 -1.82
N ILE A 600 21.68 27.49 -3.10
CA ILE A 600 22.42 28.66 -3.61
C ILE A 600 21.42 29.65 -4.20
N VAL A 601 21.75 30.93 -4.17
CA VAL A 601 20.93 31.99 -4.76
C VAL A 601 21.68 32.52 -5.97
N VAL A 602 21.02 32.52 -7.12
CA VAL A 602 21.60 32.98 -8.38
C VAL A 602 20.61 33.92 -9.08
N PRO A 603 21.08 34.89 -9.88
CA PRO A 603 20.19 35.70 -10.71
C PRO A 603 19.35 34.80 -11.63
N LEU A 604 18.07 35.11 -11.81
CA LEU A 604 17.19 34.29 -12.63
C LEU A 604 17.66 34.21 -14.09
N ALA A 605 18.26 35.30 -14.58
CA ALA A 605 18.80 35.41 -15.94
C ALA A 605 19.98 34.46 -16.22
N ASP A 606 20.68 34.02 -15.17
CA ASP A 606 21.90 33.22 -15.28
C ASP A 606 21.62 31.70 -15.22
N LEU A 607 20.38 31.30 -14.92
CA LEU A 607 19.95 29.89 -14.93
C LEU A 607 19.35 29.51 -16.28
N HIS A 608 20.02 28.57 -16.97
CA HIS A 608 19.60 28.09 -18.29
C HIS A 608 19.25 26.61 -18.26
N TRP A 609 18.01 26.27 -18.59
CA TRP A 609 17.60 24.88 -18.84
C TRP A 609 18.15 24.45 -20.20
N LEU A 610 19.02 23.44 -20.22
CA LEU A 610 19.68 22.95 -21.43
C LEU A 610 18.90 21.81 -22.09
N THR A 611 18.39 20.88 -21.29
CA THR A 611 17.52 19.79 -21.75
C THR A 611 16.39 19.60 -20.76
N GLY A 612 15.23 19.15 -21.26
CA GLY A 612 14.03 18.99 -20.45
C GLY A 612 13.48 20.30 -19.90
N SER A 613 12.37 20.23 -19.19
CA SER A 613 11.81 21.39 -18.48
C SER A 613 11.25 20.94 -17.15
N PRO A 614 11.56 21.64 -16.06
CA PRO A 614 11.10 21.23 -14.74
C PRO A 614 9.59 21.45 -14.61
N LYS A 615 8.95 20.53 -13.90
CA LYS A 615 7.54 20.68 -13.50
C LYS A 615 7.45 21.71 -12.40
N LEU A 616 6.37 22.48 -12.40
CA LEU A 616 6.20 23.64 -11.54
C LEU A 616 4.95 23.46 -10.70
N TYR A 617 5.04 23.81 -9.42
CA TYR A 617 3.86 23.97 -8.58
C TYR A 617 4.02 25.16 -7.63
N MET A 618 2.89 25.66 -7.14
CA MET A 618 2.84 26.76 -6.19
C MET A 618 2.69 26.18 -4.79
N SER A 619 3.60 26.53 -3.88
CA SER A 619 3.55 26.11 -2.48
C SER A 619 3.30 27.31 -1.56
N PRO A 620 2.42 27.21 -0.55
CA PRO A 620 2.30 28.26 0.45
C PRO A 620 3.59 28.38 1.28
N THR A 621 3.91 29.61 1.64
CA THR A 621 5.01 29.97 2.53
C THR A 621 4.49 30.22 3.94
N GLU A 622 5.39 30.23 4.91
CA GLU A 622 5.05 30.56 6.29
C GLU A 622 4.73 32.04 6.52
N LYS A 623 4.99 32.93 5.56
CA LYS A 623 4.70 34.37 5.63
C LYS A 623 3.42 34.79 4.88
N ASN A 624 2.47 33.87 4.67
CA ASN A 624 1.22 34.11 3.89
C ASN A 624 1.45 34.54 2.43
N GLY A 625 2.49 34.02 1.77
CA GLY A 625 2.75 34.16 0.33
C GLY A 625 2.87 32.83 -0.39
N LEU A 626 3.03 32.84 -1.72
CA LEU A 626 3.27 31.64 -2.54
C LEU A 626 4.72 31.60 -3.02
N VAL A 627 5.35 30.43 -3.03
CA VAL A 627 6.65 30.18 -3.66
C VAL A 627 6.43 29.22 -4.82
N ARG A 628 6.95 29.60 -5.98
CA ARG A 628 6.99 28.75 -7.17
C ARG A 628 8.14 27.74 -7.00
N ARG A 629 7.84 26.45 -7.08
CA ARG A 629 8.79 25.35 -6.86
C ARG A 629 8.93 24.58 -8.16
N GLN A 630 10.16 24.33 -8.60
CA GLN A 630 10.42 23.58 -9.83
C GLN A 630 11.14 22.27 -9.51
N PHE A 631 10.62 21.15 -10.00
CA PHE A 631 11.15 19.82 -9.71
C PHE A 631 11.23 18.98 -10.98
N CYS A 632 12.01 17.91 -10.95
CA CYS A 632 12.09 17.00 -12.08
C CYS A 632 10.83 16.13 -12.16
N GLY A 633 10.09 16.22 -13.25
CA GLY A 633 8.86 15.43 -13.47
C GLY A 633 9.09 13.92 -13.50
N ASP A 634 10.31 13.47 -13.84
CA ASP A 634 10.62 12.04 -13.98
C ASP A 634 11.11 11.38 -12.68
N CYS A 635 11.69 12.16 -11.77
CA CYS A 635 12.29 11.62 -10.54
C CYS A 635 11.83 12.31 -9.25
N GLY A 636 11.00 13.35 -9.34
CA GLY A 636 10.52 14.10 -8.19
C GLY A 636 11.57 15.00 -7.54
N SER A 637 12.80 15.05 -8.07
CA SER A 637 13.89 15.79 -7.42
C SER A 637 13.59 17.29 -7.37
N PRO A 638 13.62 17.93 -6.19
CA PRO A 638 13.47 19.37 -6.04
C PRO A 638 14.65 20.11 -6.68
N LEU A 639 14.40 21.00 -7.65
CA LEU A 639 15.45 21.70 -8.39
C LEU A 639 15.60 23.15 -7.95
N THR A 640 14.50 23.90 -7.92
CA THR A 640 14.56 25.34 -7.61
C THR A 640 13.37 25.84 -6.79
N SER A 641 13.51 27.04 -6.25
CA SER A 641 12.44 27.76 -5.57
C SER A 641 12.54 29.24 -5.91
N GLU A 642 11.45 29.83 -6.36
CA GLU A 642 11.34 31.25 -6.68
C GLU A 642 10.31 31.87 -5.72
N PRO A 643 10.79 32.57 -4.67
CA PRO A 643 9.94 33.35 -3.79
C PRO A 643 9.23 34.48 -4.54
N ARG A 644 7.95 34.74 -4.24
CA ARG A 644 7.19 35.81 -4.91
C ARG A 644 7.78 37.21 -4.69
N ASP A 645 8.47 37.44 -3.56
CA ASP A 645 9.23 38.64 -3.24
C ASP A 645 10.55 38.79 -4.03
N ALA A 646 10.95 37.78 -4.80
CA ALA A 646 12.08 37.89 -5.71
C ALA A 646 11.75 38.77 -6.93
N GLU A 647 10.47 38.95 -7.28
CA GLU A 647 10.01 39.73 -8.45
C GLU A 647 10.78 39.37 -9.75
N GLY A 648 11.13 38.11 -9.95
CA GLY A 648 11.91 37.63 -11.10
C GLY A 648 13.39 38.02 -11.11
N ARG A 649 13.94 38.56 -10.01
CA ARG A 649 15.35 38.97 -9.93
C ARG A 649 16.31 37.82 -9.66
N PHE A 650 15.92 36.87 -8.80
CA PHE A 650 16.77 35.75 -8.40
C PHE A 650 15.98 34.46 -8.21
N ILE A 651 16.67 33.34 -8.32
CA ILE A 651 16.14 32.00 -8.10
C ILE A 651 17.01 31.22 -7.11
N VAL A 652 16.36 30.40 -6.28
CA VAL A 652 17.02 29.59 -5.27
C VAL A 652 17.19 28.17 -5.81
N VAL A 653 18.41 27.80 -6.18
CA VAL A 653 18.74 26.46 -6.71
C VAL A 653 19.12 25.53 -5.57
N LYS A 654 18.68 24.28 -5.61
CA LYS A 654 19.07 23.27 -4.62
C LYS A 654 20.49 22.82 -4.89
N SER A 655 21.41 23.15 -3.99
CA SER A 655 22.84 22.86 -4.19
C SER A 655 23.13 21.36 -4.34
N GLY A 656 22.28 20.50 -3.76
CA GLY A 656 22.36 19.04 -3.94
C GLY A 656 22.04 18.54 -5.36
N THR A 657 21.60 19.41 -6.27
CA THR A 657 21.31 19.08 -7.68
C THR A 657 22.43 19.50 -8.63
N LEU A 658 23.49 20.13 -8.13
CA LEU A 658 24.71 20.38 -8.87
C LEU A 658 25.53 19.08 -8.97
N ASP A 659 26.34 18.93 -10.03
CA ASP A 659 27.37 17.89 -10.11
C ASP A 659 28.44 18.05 -9.02
N ASP A 660 29.21 16.99 -8.78
CA ASP A 660 30.18 16.96 -7.68
C ASP A 660 31.21 18.10 -7.76
N GLU A 661 31.70 18.43 -8.96
CA GLU A 661 32.68 19.51 -9.16
C GLU A 661 32.09 20.89 -8.82
N SER A 662 30.87 21.14 -9.30
CA SER A 662 30.12 22.37 -9.05
C SER A 662 29.76 22.53 -7.57
N ARG A 663 29.47 21.41 -6.89
CA ARG A 663 29.22 21.37 -5.44
C ARG A 663 30.47 21.70 -4.64
N ASP A 664 31.63 21.22 -5.06
CA ASP A 664 32.91 21.54 -4.42
C ASP A 664 33.24 23.03 -4.54
N GLN A 665 32.93 23.64 -5.68
CA GLN A 665 33.11 25.09 -5.90
C GLN A 665 32.15 25.97 -5.06
N CYS A 666 30.97 25.44 -4.73
CA CYS A 666 29.96 26.12 -3.90
C CYS A 666 29.96 25.64 -2.43
N GLY A 667 31.00 24.90 -2.01
CA GLY A 667 30.98 24.11 -0.77
C GLY A 667 30.91 24.90 0.54
N GLU A 668 31.18 26.21 0.52
CA GLU A 668 31.14 27.05 1.71
C GLU A 668 29.71 27.42 2.12
N VAL A 669 29.35 27.10 3.37
CA VAL A 669 28.07 27.51 3.95
C VAL A 669 28.19 28.95 4.46
N LYS A 670 27.38 29.86 3.93
CA LYS A 670 27.37 31.28 4.30
C LYS A 670 26.53 31.59 5.53
N ALA A 671 25.37 30.94 5.66
CA ALA A 671 24.40 31.27 6.70
C ALA A 671 23.37 30.15 6.92
N GLU A 672 22.83 30.14 8.14
CA GLU A 672 21.71 29.30 8.56
C GLU A 672 20.47 30.18 8.78
N ILE A 673 19.46 30.02 7.93
CA ILE A 673 18.22 30.79 7.99
C ILE A 673 17.09 29.95 8.60
N TRP A 674 16.16 30.61 9.30
CA TRP A 674 15.13 29.96 10.11
C TRP A 674 15.71 29.00 11.18
N TYR A 675 16.92 29.29 11.68
CA TYR A 675 17.68 28.38 12.55
C TYR A 675 16.92 27.88 13.79
N HIS A 676 16.00 28.69 14.34
CA HIS A 676 15.16 28.30 15.49
C HIS A 676 14.19 27.14 15.19
N ARG A 677 14.05 26.74 13.92
CA ARG A 677 13.29 25.57 13.45
C ARG A 677 14.19 24.40 13.07
N LYS A 678 15.50 24.52 13.28
CA LYS A 678 16.45 23.45 13.03
C LYS A 678 16.07 22.20 13.80
N ASP A 679 16.13 21.04 13.16
CA ASP A 679 15.93 19.79 13.87
C ASP A 679 17.16 19.51 14.73
N ASN A 680 16.95 19.01 15.94
CA ASN A 680 18.01 18.88 16.95
C ASN A 680 19.17 17.94 16.54
N TRP A 681 18.96 17.07 15.54
CA TRP A 681 19.99 16.20 14.98
C TRP A 681 20.87 16.88 13.93
N VAL A 682 20.47 18.04 13.40
CA VAL A 682 21.29 18.80 12.47
C VAL A 682 22.36 19.54 13.26
N GLY A 683 23.62 19.31 12.88
CA GLY A 683 24.79 19.82 13.56
C GLY A 683 24.75 21.32 13.87
N ASP A 684 25.49 21.71 14.92
CA ASP A 684 25.59 23.10 15.29
C ASP A 684 26.64 23.84 14.44
N LEU A 685 26.20 24.36 13.29
CA LEU A 685 27.01 25.19 12.40
C LEU A 685 27.48 26.51 13.04
N SER A 686 26.90 26.97 14.15
CA SER A 686 27.38 28.19 14.82
C SER A 686 28.71 27.99 15.53
N LYS A 687 29.08 26.73 15.85
CA LYS A 687 30.41 26.39 16.37
C LYS A 687 31.51 26.53 15.31
N GLU A 688 31.12 26.65 14.04
CA GLU A 688 31.99 26.83 12.89
C GLU A 688 31.99 28.29 12.38
N GLY A 689 31.44 29.22 13.16
CA GLY A 689 31.40 30.65 12.82
C GLY A 689 30.31 31.04 11.82
N ILE A 690 29.40 30.12 11.46
CA ILE A 690 28.33 30.39 10.49
C ILE A 690 27.21 31.25 11.12
N PRO A 691 26.87 32.41 10.55
CA PRO A 691 25.78 33.28 11.01
C PRO A 691 24.42 32.59 11.05
N ARG A 692 23.66 32.84 12.13
CA ARG A 692 22.28 32.37 12.34
C ARG A 692 21.27 33.50 12.19
N ILE A 693 20.30 33.32 11.30
CA ILE A 693 19.32 34.35 10.95
C ILE A 693 17.92 33.87 11.31
N ARG A 694 17.19 34.67 12.11
CA ARG A 694 15.82 34.40 12.52
C ARG A 694 14.83 34.85 11.43
N GLY A 695 14.83 34.20 10.28
CA GLY A 695 13.95 34.56 9.16
C GLY A 695 14.56 34.22 7.80
N SER A 696 14.18 34.94 6.74
CA SER A 696 14.81 34.93 5.42
C SER A 696 16.06 35.82 5.40
N MET A 697 16.87 35.73 4.33
CA MET A 697 18.00 36.65 4.08
C MET A 697 17.58 37.96 3.40
N THR A 698 16.30 38.10 3.06
CA THR A 698 15.69 39.32 2.52
C THR A 698 15.39 40.35 3.59
#